data_AF-A0A918WZ65-F1
#
_entry.id   AF-A0A918WZ65-F1
#
_cell.length_a   1.000
_cell.length_b   1.000
_cell.length_c   1.000
_cell.angle_alpha   90.00
_cell.angle_beta   90.00
_cell.angle_gamma   90.00
#
_symmetry.space_group_name_H-M   'P 1'
#
loop_
_entity.id
_entity.type
_entity.pdbx_description
1 polymer ?
#
loop_
_entity_poly.entity_id
_entity_poly.type
_entity_poly.pdbx_seq_one_letter_code
_entity_poly.pdbx_strand_id
1 'polypeptide(L)'
;MPSARIRRTRIRRDRNRIRRTLVVGAALLALPATAVAVPSAAAAPLPAPQAAPVEEKADQPYPDIDPQAAFRKSPTSEQLSAARELERSAVRWGRTGTPRLVTPQGRPTLTGARSAEARSIALGYVREHAELYGLSAADLDGLAVVKSYGTQHNGVQHVFLGQTDRGVPVHGAQLSVAVDKQGRIATATGSLIPGVRADAAATLGQTRALDLAAASVGTPDVTGETTAVRVVLPLADGTARPGWRTQLTAKNGHLYDTVVDAENGAILSRTDLSHNEGPEGRVFTGQNANHGSQQTVPFSGLGRSWVEGRVPTGNNAEVSQNLTGQESLGYQPQTPPAGDPAYQHFHYPFTDAFRTSGGTDLTTDRDAVVTQAFYYTNNMHDFLYKLGFDEASGNFQEDNLGKGGKGSDRVQVYVDYNASGSSACNANFGTPADGQNPTMRMFVGRTSCGQLNTHRGMNGDTVAHEYSHGLSHRLVGGGNLGSGAQTGGLGEGWGDAIATSMWSDPVYGEYATGTASGVRRYAYDKSPLTYANLCEGGCQVHRDGEIWAATMWEARTALVGAHGAAGGKAQHEQLMVDGMKLTATKPDFLDARDGILAADRANNNGANQCLLWGAFAKRGMGASASSSAQDQGTPATDLPATCRPTADAGGPYTTKEGSDVRLDASGSTSPGGAATYAWDFDGDGAYDDATGPGPLFDRVGQDGTYTVGLRVGNAAGASTDTATVTVTNVAPSVALTVKGQAVEGGKLTVSGTVTDPGWLDPLTATVDLGDGKTVPLQGQLENGRPDATLTFSTDTVFGDNGTYTIKICGKDDDTETCEQTAVTVDNVDPTVAVDKSKAVDLAGGKTLVVHAGKKAELAGRVTDPGSDDEKLTWAWGDGTPDTVVNSLVNPPNPDPANSPSVQPRDLADTQAHTYDKPCLYDLGLSARDDDGGTGSDQAKVIVQGNAPLSLLADVWYVKYLTGDLTGLGKERLDCYLKIVQHSSAVFSEGVDVSTQGRAAHVLAPSLFDAKKAVDRQLLGAWLNFANGAFEPGEKVDTDGDLKADTAFLTVLQNAEKVRLDPASSAQDLFRQAKILTCVNVPLV
;
A
#
# COMPACT_ATOMS: atom_id res chain seq x y z
N MET A 1 53.91 22.18 -4.31
CA MET A 1 54.40 23.30 -5.16
C MET A 1 53.28 23.68 -6.14
N PRO A 2 53.20 24.93 -6.64
CA PRO A 2 53.80 26.16 -6.12
C PRO A 2 52.96 27.48 -6.26
N SER A 3 53.21 28.46 -5.37
CA SER A 3 53.31 29.93 -5.64
C SER A 3 52.07 30.71 -6.19
N ALA A 4 51.97 32.06 -6.20
CA ALA A 4 52.82 33.20 -5.77
C ALA A 4 51.91 34.46 -5.52
N ARG A 5 52.09 35.27 -4.46
CA ARG A 5 52.89 36.54 -4.32
C ARG A 5 52.35 37.87 -4.98
N ILE A 6 52.42 38.96 -4.17
CA ILE A 6 53.04 40.31 -4.45
C ILE A 6 52.21 41.65 -4.55
N ARG A 7 52.50 42.57 -3.59
CA ARG A 7 52.66 44.08 -3.60
C ARG A 7 51.47 45.07 -3.82
N ARG A 8 51.28 46.09 -2.94
CA ARG A 8 51.72 47.55 -2.94
C ARG A 8 51.07 48.40 -4.08
N THR A 9 50.71 49.71 -4.00
CA THR A 9 51.04 50.90 -3.16
C THR A 9 49.97 52.00 -3.45
N ARG A 10 49.36 52.74 -2.50
CA ARG A 10 49.73 54.04 -1.86
C ARG A 10 49.63 55.33 -2.74
N ILE A 11 49.00 56.40 -2.17
CA ILE A 11 49.23 57.89 -2.34
C ILE A 11 48.10 58.77 -2.97
N ARG A 12 47.50 59.66 -2.11
CA ARG A 12 47.09 61.10 -2.24
C ARG A 12 46.23 61.58 -3.46
N ARG A 13 45.47 62.71 -3.41
CA ARG A 13 45.83 64.03 -2.84
C ARG A 13 44.69 65.08 -2.75
N ASP A 14 44.70 65.94 -1.70
CA ASP A 14 44.11 67.32 -1.64
C ASP A 14 42.55 67.43 -1.79
N ARG A 15 41.79 68.52 -1.48
CA ARG A 15 42.02 69.82 -0.76
C ARG A 15 40.68 70.55 -0.42
N ASN A 16 40.73 71.47 0.58
CA ASN A 16 39.99 72.77 0.67
C ASN A 16 38.43 72.77 0.87
N ARG A 17 37.76 73.74 1.53
CA ARG A 17 38.13 74.99 2.26
C ARG A 17 36.90 75.64 2.98
N ILE A 18 37.12 76.44 4.05
CA ILE A 18 36.42 77.75 4.40
C ILE A 18 34.94 77.70 4.90
N ARG A 19 34.40 78.52 5.85
CA ARG A 19 34.86 79.65 6.72
C ARG A 19 33.97 79.84 7.99
N ARG A 20 34.48 80.71 8.91
CA ARG A 20 33.96 81.40 10.13
C ARG A 20 32.51 82.01 10.05
N THR A 21 31.82 82.55 11.08
CA THR A 21 32.18 83.74 11.94
C THR A 21 31.11 84.15 13.03
N LEU A 22 31.51 84.38 14.32
CA LEU A 22 30.94 85.29 15.42
C LEU A 22 29.41 85.21 15.85
N VAL A 23 28.78 85.87 16.87
CA VAL A 23 29.14 86.91 17.92
C VAL A 23 28.25 86.89 19.24
N VAL A 24 28.88 87.04 20.43
CA VAL A 24 28.66 87.88 21.68
C VAL A 24 27.29 88.25 22.35
N GLY A 25 27.23 88.14 23.71
CA GLY A 25 26.61 89.09 24.70
C GLY A 25 25.28 88.69 25.39
N ALA A 26 24.89 89.09 26.63
CA ALA A 26 25.57 89.72 27.78
C ALA A 26 24.76 89.59 29.14
N ALA A 27 25.47 89.87 30.26
CA ALA A 27 25.22 89.77 31.72
C ALA A 27 24.06 90.53 32.46
N LEU A 28 23.77 90.14 33.73
CA LEU A 28 23.41 90.94 34.97
C LEU A 28 22.96 89.96 36.13
N LEU A 29 23.70 89.80 37.26
CA LEU A 29 23.57 90.41 38.63
C LEU A 29 22.27 90.06 39.42
N ALA A 30 22.23 89.78 40.75
CA ALA A 30 23.08 90.21 41.89
C ALA A 30 23.20 89.23 43.12
N LEU A 31 23.89 89.68 44.19
CA LEU A 31 24.44 89.01 45.42
C LEU A 31 23.61 89.36 46.72
N PRO A 32 23.80 88.81 47.97
CA PRO A 32 25.05 88.63 48.79
C PRO A 32 25.24 87.25 49.49
N ALA A 33 26.45 86.74 49.80
CA ALA A 33 27.47 87.09 50.83
C ALA A 33 26.98 86.88 52.30
N THR A 34 27.69 86.17 53.20
CA THR A 34 29.07 86.48 53.69
C THR A 34 29.95 85.30 54.14
N ALA A 35 31.26 85.39 53.81
CA ALA A 35 32.48 85.07 54.61
C ALA A 35 32.68 83.65 55.24
N VAL A 36 33.89 83.07 55.33
CA VAL A 36 35.26 83.62 55.50
C VAL A 36 36.29 82.81 54.67
N ALA A 37 37.40 83.45 54.27
CA ALA A 37 38.68 82.82 53.87
C ALA A 37 39.81 83.49 54.69
N VAL A 38 41.03 82.99 54.93
CA VAL A 38 42.18 82.50 54.09
C VAL A 38 43.28 82.06 55.13
N PRO A 39 44.46 81.44 54.84
CA PRO A 39 44.92 80.44 53.85
C PRO A 39 45.37 79.11 54.50
N SER A 40 45.72 78.09 53.69
CA SER A 40 46.76 77.13 54.07
C SER A 40 47.48 76.51 52.85
N ALA A 41 48.69 76.03 53.12
CA ALA A 41 49.77 75.61 52.23
C ALA A 41 49.43 74.61 51.11
N ALA A 42 50.33 74.56 50.12
CA ALA A 42 50.38 73.49 49.12
C ALA A 42 50.52 72.11 49.79
N ALA A 43 49.56 71.23 49.53
CA ALA A 43 49.63 69.83 49.91
C ALA A 43 50.17 68.99 48.75
N ALA A 44 50.97 67.97 49.08
CA ALA A 44 51.48 66.96 48.16
C ALA A 44 50.32 66.21 47.44
N PRO A 45 50.57 65.55 46.29
CA PRO A 45 49.56 64.71 45.66
C PRO A 45 48.99 63.70 46.67
N LEU A 46 47.67 63.69 46.80
CA LEU A 46 46.97 62.70 47.62
C LEU A 46 47.34 61.29 47.13
N PRO A 47 47.58 60.32 48.03
CA PRO A 47 47.67 58.92 47.63
C PRO A 47 46.38 58.54 46.90
N ALA A 48 46.50 57.72 45.85
CA ALA A 48 45.32 57.02 45.33
C ALA A 48 44.63 56.30 46.51
N PRO A 49 43.29 56.30 46.60
CA PRO A 49 42.60 55.62 47.68
C PRO A 49 42.90 54.13 47.60
N GLN A 50 43.82 53.66 48.44
CA GLN A 50 43.88 52.25 48.77
C GLN A 50 42.55 51.93 49.45
N ALA A 51 41.71 51.15 48.77
CA ALA A 51 40.66 50.42 49.44
C ALA A 51 41.32 49.69 50.62
N ALA A 52 40.83 49.93 51.83
CA ALA A 52 41.34 49.25 53.01
C ALA A 52 41.27 47.74 52.76
N PRO A 53 42.31 46.95 53.10
CA PRO A 53 42.20 45.49 53.02
C PRO A 53 41.00 45.08 53.87
N VAL A 54 40.03 44.44 53.24
CA VAL A 54 38.87 43.93 53.96
C VAL A 54 39.37 42.78 54.84
N GLU A 55 39.04 42.80 56.13
CA GLU A 55 39.39 41.69 57.03
C GLU A 55 38.85 40.37 56.46
N GLU A 56 39.66 39.32 56.55
CA GLU A 56 39.34 37.99 56.04
C GLU A 56 38.15 37.42 56.82
N LYS A 57 36.96 37.57 56.24
CA LYS A 57 35.75 36.92 56.76
C LYS A 57 35.75 35.47 56.32
N ALA A 58 35.96 34.57 57.28
CA ALA A 58 35.56 33.19 57.11
C ALA A 58 34.04 33.15 56.80
N ASP A 59 33.68 32.44 55.73
CA ASP A 59 32.34 31.89 55.47
C ASP A 59 31.18 32.90 55.26
N GLN A 60 31.49 34.16 54.90
CA GLN A 60 30.48 35.16 54.49
C GLN A 60 30.80 35.75 53.11
N PRO A 61 29.82 35.88 52.20
CA PRO A 61 30.03 36.51 50.90
C PRO A 61 30.30 38.01 51.03
N TYR A 62 31.11 38.57 50.13
CA TYR A 62 31.33 40.01 50.09
C TYR A 62 30.12 40.70 49.45
N PRO A 63 29.60 41.81 50.02
CA PRO A 63 28.38 42.46 49.51
C PRO A 63 28.47 42.84 48.04
N ASP A 64 27.41 42.60 47.28
CA ASP A 64 27.29 43.03 45.89
C ASP A 64 27.39 44.56 45.75
N ILE A 65 27.96 44.99 44.63
CA ILE A 65 28.02 46.37 44.18
C ILE A 65 27.38 46.40 42.79
N ASP A 66 26.11 46.79 42.74
CA ASP A 66 25.38 47.03 41.48
C ASP A 66 25.29 48.55 41.20
N PRO A 67 26.14 49.10 40.32
CA PRO A 67 26.11 50.52 39.92
C PRO A 67 24.92 50.85 39.00
N GLN A 68 24.18 49.84 38.53
CA GLN A 68 22.99 49.97 37.68
C GLN A 68 21.68 49.79 38.47
N ALA A 69 21.73 49.44 39.77
CA ALA A 69 20.55 49.28 40.63
C ALA A 69 19.65 50.53 40.63
N ALA A 70 20.26 51.72 40.63
CA ALA A 70 19.58 53.01 40.59
C ALA A 70 19.26 53.51 39.17
N PHE A 71 19.69 52.82 38.11
CA PHE A 71 19.47 53.23 36.72
C PHE A 71 17.96 53.27 36.42
N ARG A 72 17.44 54.46 36.08
CA ARG A 72 16.04 54.67 35.68
C ARG A 72 15.95 55.75 34.60
N LYS A 73 15.83 55.32 33.34
CA LYS A 73 15.50 56.15 32.19
C LYS A 73 14.10 55.78 31.71
N SER A 74 13.20 56.74 31.66
CA SER A 74 11.85 56.57 31.08
C SER A 74 11.93 56.54 29.55
N PRO A 75 11.01 55.87 28.85
CA PRO A 75 10.89 56.01 27.39
C PRO A 75 10.48 57.44 27.01
N THR A 76 10.97 57.89 25.87
CA THR A 76 10.63 59.19 25.27
C THR A 76 9.24 59.20 24.63
N SER A 77 8.72 60.39 24.28
CA SER A 77 7.45 60.56 23.56
C SER A 77 7.44 59.82 22.23
N GLU A 78 8.58 59.82 21.53
CA GLU A 78 8.79 59.22 20.22
C GLU A 78 8.78 57.69 20.35
N GLN A 79 9.51 57.16 21.34
CA GLN A 79 9.50 55.72 21.68
C GLN A 79 8.10 55.20 22.05
N LEU A 80 7.34 55.98 22.82
CA LEU A 80 5.95 55.66 23.15
C LEU A 80 5.02 55.73 21.93
N SER A 81 5.36 56.51 20.91
CA SER A 81 4.63 56.53 19.63
C SER A 81 4.96 55.31 18.78
N ALA A 82 6.24 55.01 18.57
CA ALA A 82 6.70 53.82 17.86
C ALA A 82 6.15 52.52 18.49
N ALA A 83 5.97 52.47 19.82
CA ALA A 83 5.35 51.35 20.50
C ALA A 83 3.83 51.20 20.24
N ARG A 84 3.12 52.29 19.93
CA ARG A 84 1.69 52.24 19.54
C ARG A 84 1.50 51.81 18.08
N GLU A 85 2.49 52.07 17.23
CA GLU A 85 2.50 51.67 15.81
C GLU A 85 2.83 50.18 15.61
N LEU A 86 3.34 49.50 16.65
CA LEU A 86 3.47 48.04 16.67
C LEU A 86 2.11 47.36 16.89
N GLU A 87 1.31 47.28 15.81
CA GLU A 87 0.03 46.56 15.83
C GLU A 87 0.15 45.16 16.46
N ARG A 88 -0.86 44.78 17.25
CA ARG A 88 -1.00 43.42 17.80
C ARG A 88 0.28 42.94 18.52
N SER A 89 0.87 43.82 19.33
CA SER A 89 2.11 43.58 20.06
C SER A 89 2.07 44.27 21.43
N ALA A 90 2.51 43.58 22.48
CA ALA A 90 2.66 44.14 23.81
C ALA A 90 4.14 44.51 24.06
N VAL A 91 4.37 45.74 24.53
CA VAL A 91 5.69 46.27 24.86
C VAL A 91 5.78 46.51 26.37
N ARG A 92 6.69 45.79 27.05
CA ARG A 92 7.04 46.03 28.46
C ARG A 92 8.35 46.80 28.53
N TRP A 93 8.32 48.02 29.05
CA TRP A 93 9.50 48.88 29.18
C TRP A 93 10.48 48.39 30.26
N GLY A 94 11.77 48.60 30.03
CA GLY A 94 12.84 48.33 30.97
C GLY A 94 13.33 49.57 31.71
N ARG A 95 14.34 49.39 32.57
CA ARG A 95 14.99 50.48 33.31
C ARG A 95 15.83 51.41 32.42
N THR A 96 16.18 50.99 31.20
CA THR A 96 17.09 51.70 30.29
C THR A 96 16.40 52.66 29.33
N GLY A 97 15.09 52.85 29.45
CA GLY A 97 14.26 53.59 28.51
C GLY A 97 13.92 52.81 27.25
N THR A 98 14.40 51.57 27.09
CA THR A 98 14.11 50.69 25.95
C THR A 98 13.12 49.59 26.32
N PRO A 99 12.48 48.89 25.35
CA PRO A 99 11.71 47.69 25.63
C PRO A 99 12.55 46.63 26.35
N ARG A 100 12.06 46.13 27.50
CA ARG A 100 12.59 44.93 28.15
C ARG A 100 12.08 43.65 27.50
N LEU A 101 10.85 43.69 26.98
CA LEU A 101 10.19 42.59 26.30
C LEU A 101 9.22 43.15 25.25
N VAL A 102 9.25 42.59 24.04
CA VAL A 102 8.25 42.77 23.00
C VAL A 102 7.69 41.38 22.65
N THR A 103 6.38 41.22 22.76
CA THR A 103 5.66 39.95 22.51
C THR A 103 4.43 40.18 21.65
N PRO A 104 4.04 39.23 20.79
CA PRO A 104 2.83 39.37 20.00
C PRO A 104 1.58 39.26 20.87
N GLN A 105 0.48 39.90 20.42
CA GLN A 105 -0.81 39.91 21.11
C GLN A 105 -1.92 39.61 20.09
N GLY A 106 -2.64 38.50 20.26
CA GLY A 106 -3.66 38.07 19.29
C GLY A 106 -3.08 37.58 17.94
N ARG A 107 -1.81 37.14 17.94
CA ARG A 107 -1.10 36.48 16.82
C ARG A 107 0.09 35.67 17.38
N PRO A 108 0.64 34.67 16.66
CA PRO A 108 1.71 33.83 17.19
C PRO A 108 3.13 34.43 17.10
N THR A 109 3.34 35.49 16.30
CA THR A 109 4.67 36.07 16.00
C THR A 109 4.59 37.58 15.79
N LEU A 110 5.71 38.30 16.02
CA LEU A 110 5.85 39.74 15.83
C LEU A 110 5.95 40.16 14.35
N THR A 111 6.51 39.29 13.49
CA THR A 111 6.75 39.58 12.06
C THR A 111 6.17 38.50 11.15
N GLY A 112 5.91 38.87 9.90
CA GLY A 112 5.76 37.89 8.81
C GLY A 112 7.04 37.09 8.56
N ALA A 113 6.93 36.05 7.72
CA ALA A 113 8.05 35.19 7.33
C ALA A 113 9.09 35.96 6.50
N ARG A 114 10.37 35.60 6.64
CA ARG A 114 11.51 36.25 5.94
C ARG A 114 12.51 35.19 5.49
N SER A 115 12.99 35.30 4.25
CA SER A 115 13.88 34.32 3.61
C SER A 115 15.38 34.58 3.83
N ALA A 116 15.76 35.20 4.95
CA ALA A 116 17.14 35.56 5.27
C ALA A 116 17.68 34.75 6.47
N GLU A 117 18.99 34.80 6.72
CA GLU A 117 19.55 34.19 7.93
C GLU A 117 18.98 34.84 9.20
N ALA A 118 18.73 34.03 10.25
CA ALA A 118 18.21 34.50 11.54
C ALA A 118 19.02 35.67 12.14
N ARG A 119 20.35 35.67 11.94
CA ARG A 119 21.27 36.75 12.36
C ARG A 119 20.95 38.07 11.68
N SER A 120 20.71 38.05 10.37
CA SER A 120 20.32 39.20 9.56
C SER A 120 18.90 39.66 9.88
N ILE A 121 17.98 38.73 10.14
CA ILE A 121 16.59 39.03 10.55
C ILE A 121 16.59 39.79 11.89
N ALA A 122 17.34 39.32 12.88
CA ALA A 122 17.40 39.95 14.20
C ALA A 122 18.04 41.35 14.16
N LEU A 123 19.16 41.52 13.44
CA LEU A 123 19.79 42.83 13.25
C LEU A 123 18.90 43.78 12.43
N GLY A 124 18.22 43.27 11.40
CA GLY A 124 17.27 44.01 10.58
C GLY A 124 16.13 44.57 11.42
N TYR A 125 15.47 43.73 12.23
CA TYR A 125 14.39 44.13 13.11
C TYR A 125 14.74 45.27 14.07
N VAL A 126 15.91 45.24 14.73
CA VAL A 126 16.32 46.33 15.64
C VAL A 126 16.64 47.62 14.88
N ARG A 127 17.13 47.54 13.64
CA ARG A 127 17.37 48.71 12.78
C ARG A 127 16.08 49.30 12.21
N GLU A 128 15.16 48.44 11.79
CA GLU A 128 13.81 48.81 11.33
C GLU A 128 12.99 49.49 12.45
N HIS A 129 13.22 49.09 13.71
CA HIS A 129 12.57 49.66 14.89
C HIS A 129 13.52 50.47 15.78
N ALA A 130 14.53 51.13 15.20
CA ALA A 130 15.53 51.89 15.97
C ALA A 130 14.91 52.96 16.88
N GLU A 131 13.83 53.62 16.43
CA GLU A 131 13.09 54.63 17.20
C GLU A 131 12.43 54.04 18.44
N LEU A 132 11.86 52.82 18.39
CA LEU A 132 11.31 52.11 19.54
C LEU A 132 12.37 51.87 20.63
N TYR A 133 13.57 51.45 20.22
CA TYR A 133 14.71 51.25 21.11
C TYR A 133 15.44 52.56 21.45
N GLY A 134 15.04 53.71 20.88
CA GLY A 134 15.66 55.02 21.10
C GLY A 134 17.11 55.11 20.62
N LEU A 135 17.54 54.26 19.70
CA LEU A 135 18.94 54.09 19.31
C LEU A 135 19.37 55.12 18.25
N SER A 136 20.50 55.78 18.48
CA SER A 136 21.13 56.64 17.47
C SER A 136 21.80 55.80 16.37
N ALA A 137 22.10 56.41 15.21
CA ALA A 137 22.89 55.75 14.16
C ALA A 137 24.23 55.19 14.70
N ALA A 138 24.90 55.94 15.58
CA ALA A 138 26.14 55.49 16.23
C ALA A 138 25.93 54.31 17.19
N ASP A 139 24.73 54.11 17.75
CA ASP A 139 24.40 52.93 18.58
C ASP A 139 24.12 51.68 17.71
N LEU A 140 23.53 51.87 16.52
CA LEU A 140 23.27 50.82 15.54
C LEU A 140 24.56 50.35 14.83
N ASP A 141 25.52 51.25 14.63
CA ASP A 141 26.87 50.93 14.15
C ASP A 141 27.64 50.09 15.19
N GLY A 142 27.41 50.34 16.48
CA GLY A 142 28.00 49.59 17.59
C GLY A 142 27.29 48.26 17.90
N LEU A 143 26.16 47.94 17.26
CA LEU A 143 25.33 46.77 17.55
C LEU A 143 25.70 45.58 16.65
N ALA A 144 26.12 44.46 17.27
CA ALA A 144 26.54 43.25 16.56
C ALA A 144 25.97 41.97 17.17
N VAL A 145 25.88 40.89 16.38
CA VAL A 145 25.56 39.54 16.89
C VAL A 145 26.74 39.02 17.69
N VAL A 146 26.55 38.84 19.00
CA VAL A 146 27.58 38.31 19.93
C VAL A 146 27.48 36.80 20.15
N LYS A 147 26.28 36.22 20.00
CA LYS A 147 26.04 34.77 20.08
C LYS A 147 24.82 34.39 19.26
N SER A 148 24.79 33.20 18.67
CA SER A 148 23.59 32.66 18.01
C SER A 148 23.66 31.13 17.93
N TYR A 149 22.55 30.46 18.25
CA TYR A 149 22.42 28.99 18.21
C TYR A 149 20.95 28.57 18.01
N GLY A 150 20.74 27.35 17.52
CA GLY A 150 19.41 26.75 17.34
C GLY A 150 19.06 25.75 18.44
N THR A 151 17.80 25.73 18.87
CA THR A 151 17.23 24.69 19.75
C THR A 151 16.73 23.51 18.91
N GLN A 152 17.23 22.29 19.18
CA GLN A 152 16.96 21.14 18.30
C GLN A 152 15.48 20.72 18.25
N HIS A 153 14.77 20.66 19.38
CA HIS A 153 13.40 20.10 19.44
C HIS A 153 12.35 20.95 18.67
N ASN A 154 12.57 22.26 18.52
CA ASN A 154 11.63 23.17 17.84
C ASN A 154 12.25 23.94 16.65
N GLY A 155 13.57 23.92 16.50
CA GLY A 155 14.33 24.64 15.47
C GLY A 155 14.34 26.17 15.59
N VAL A 156 13.95 26.73 16.74
CA VAL A 156 14.05 28.17 17.00
C VAL A 156 15.53 28.57 17.08
N GLN A 157 15.90 29.60 16.34
CA GLN A 157 17.22 30.24 16.36
C GLN A 157 17.19 31.40 17.36
N HIS A 158 18.02 31.31 18.39
CA HIS A 158 18.25 32.38 19.35
C HIS A 158 19.40 33.24 18.84
N VAL A 159 19.19 34.55 18.74
CA VAL A 159 20.20 35.52 18.29
C VAL A 159 20.39 36.59 19.35
N PHE A 160 21.60 36.69 19.88
CA PHE A 160 21.98 37.65 20.91
C PHE A 160 22.75 38.79 20.26
N LEU A 161 22.21 39.99 20.36
CA LEU A 161 22.81 41.24 19.91
C LEU A 161 23.43 41.95 21.12
N GLY A 162 24.65 42.45 21.00
CA GLY A 162 25.34 43.24 22.02
C GLY A 162 25.78 44.58 21.48
N GLN A 163 25.71 45.62 22.33
CA GLN A 163 26.24 46.94 21.99
C GLN A 163 27.73 47.03 22.31
N THR A 164 28.44 47.81 21.49
CA THR A 164 29.83 48.18 21.69
C THR A 164 30.01 49.69 21.55
N ASP A 165 30.92 50.26 22.33
CA ASP A 165 31.46 51.60 22.11
C ASP A 165 32.85 51.45 21.48
N ARG A 166 33.01 51.85 20.21
CA ARG A 166 34.27 51.76 19.45
C ARG A 166 34.92 50.37 19.50
N GLY A 167 34.10 49.31 19.52
CA GLY A 167 34.54 47.91 19.58
C GLY A 167 34.75 47.35 21.00
N VAL A 168 34.56 48.14 22.06
CA VAL A 168 34.56 47.66 23.45
C VAL A 168 33.13 47.30 23.87
N PRO A 169 32.84 46.07 24.35
CA PRO A 169 31.50 45.67 24.78
C PRO A 169 30.93 46.55 25.90
N VAL A 170 29.68 46.96 25.77
CA VAL A 170 28.94 47.67 26.83
C VAL A 170 28.36 46.63 27.80
N HIS A 171 28.73 46.73 29.07
CA HIS A 171 28.30 45.79 30.12
C HIS A 171 26.79 45.92 30.38
N GLY A 172 26.09 44.78 30.43
CA GLY A 172 24.63 44.70 30.59
C GLY A 172 23.81 44.99 29.32
N ALA A 173 24.42 45.47 28.24
CA ALA A 173 23.71 45.95 27.05
C ALA A 173 23.53 44.85 25.97
N GLN A 174 22.54 43.97 26.16
CA GLN A 174 22.23 42.87 25.23
C GLN A 174 20.74 42.70 24.95
N LEU A 175 20.40 42.26 23.74
CA LEU A 175 19.06 41.88 23.30
C LEU A 175 19.07 40.47 22.70
N SER A 176 18.21 39.58 23.19
CA SER A 176 17.93 38.29 22.58
C SER A 176 16.69 38.39 21.67
N VAL A 177 16.79 37.83 20.47
CA VAL A 177 15.72 37.74 19.48
C VAL A 177 15.54 36.28 19.10
N ALA A 178 14.32 35.76 19.26
CA ALA A 178 13.96 34.39 18.90
C ALA A 178 13.34 34.36 17.50
N VAL A 179 13.99 33.69 16.56
CA VAL A 179 13.57 33.55 15.16
C VAL A 179 13.17 32.10 14.89
N ASP A 180 11.98 31.84 14.36
CA ASP A 180 11.51 30.49 14.07
C ASP A 180 12.04 29.92 12.74
N LYS A 181 11.66 28.67 12.44
CA LYS A 181 12.04 27.97 11.19
C LYS A 181 11.59 28.68 9.91
N GLN A 182 10.62 29.59 9.99
CA GLN A 182 10.07 30.36 8.86
C GLN A 182 10.63 31.79 8.81
N GLY A 183 11.64 32.10 9.62
CA GLY A 183 12.23 33.45 9.67
C GLY A 183 11.34 34.50 10.34
N ARG A 184 10.33 34.08 11.11
CA ARG A 184 9.46 34.99 11.88
C ARG A 184 10.05 35.22 13.26
N ILE A 185 9.93 36.44 13.79
CA ILE A 185 10.34 36.74 15.16
C ILE A 185 9.22 36.38 16.13
N ALA A 186 9.49 35.49 17.07
CA ALA A 186 8.53 35.10 18.12
C ALA A 186 8.53 36.10 19.28
N THR A 187 9.70 36.57 19.71
CA THR A 187 9.87 37.56 20.78
C THR A 187 11.22 38.27 20.69
N ALA A 188 11.30 39.47 21.25
CA ALA A 188 12.55 40.19 21.49
C ALA A 188 12.62 40.63 22.96
N THR A 189 13.69 40.27 23.67
CA THR A 189 13.83 40.44 25.13
C THR A 189 15.25 40.82 25.51
N GLY A 190 15.44 41.77 26.42
CA GLY A 190 16.77 42.22 26.84
C GLY A 190 16.79 43.69 27.25
N SER A 191 17.95 44.34 27.22
CA SER A 191 18.08 45.76 27.55
C SER A 191 19.23 46.36 26.77
N LEU A 192 18.88 47.15 25.76
CA LEU A 192 19.83 48.04 25.09
C LEU A 192 19.86 49.38 25.85
N ILE A 193 20.93 50.15 25.69
CA ILE A 193 21.18 51.38 26.44
C ILE A 193 21.56 52.49 25.44
N PRO A 194 20.64 53.42 25.12
CA PRO A 194 20.88 54.46 24.14
C PRO A 194 21.95 55.47 24.55
N GLY A 195 22.85 55.80 23.61
CA GLY A 195 23.86 56.86 23.77
C GLY A 195 25.05 56.56 24.68
N VAL A 196 25.26 55.31 25.11
CA VAL A 196 26.36 54.95 26.04
C VAL A 196 27.74 55.11 25.39
N ARG A 197 28.52 56.11 25.79
CA ARG A 197 29.91 56.31 25.36
C ARG A 197 30.80 56.65 26.56
N ALA A 198 32.02 56.11 26.58
CA ALA A 198 33.00 56.36 27.62
C ALA A 198 33.99 57.47 27.20
N ASP A 199 33.95 58.60 27.90
CA ASP A 199 34.78 59.78 27.58
C ASP A 199 36.24 59.68 28.09
N ALA A 200 36.51 58.77 29.03
CA ALA A 200 37.79 58.68 29.74
C ALA A 200 38.86 57.81 29.05
N ALA A 201 40.14 58.13 29.31
CA ALA A 201 41.28 57.37 28.83
C ALA A 201 41.53 56.13 29.72
N ALA A 202 41.48 54.94 29.11
CA ALA A 202 41.54 53.68 29.83
C ALA A 202 42.98 53.16 30.03
N THR A 203 43.71 53.84 30.93
CA THR A 203 45.15 53.73 31.22
C THR A 203 45.58 52.53 32.08
N LEU A 204 44.67 51.92 32.85
CA LEU A 204 44.98 50.79 33.73
C LEU A 204 45.24 49.51 32.91
N GLY A 205 46.33 48.80 33.23
CA GLY A 205 46.69 47.52 32.62
C GLY A 205 45.92 46.33 33.19
N GLN A 206 45.73 45.29 32.37
CA GLN A 206 44.94 44.08 32.69
C GLN A 206 45.38 43.39 33.99
N THR A 207 46.68 43.17 34.17
CA THR A 207 47.24 42.55 35.40
C THR A 207 46.88 43.35 36.64
N ARG A 208 47.00 44.68 36.58
CA ARG A 208 46.70 45.54 37.72
C ARG A 208 45.22 45.57 38.06
N ALA A 209 44.34 45.41 37.07
CA ALA A 209 42.91 45.25 37.30
C ALA A 209 42.59 43.93 38.02
N LEU A 210 43.26 42.82 37.64
CA LEU A 210 43.13 41.54 38.35
C LEU A 210 43.60 41.63 39.81
N ASP A 211 44.73 42.29 40.08
CA ASP A 211 45.21 42.51 41.47
C ASP A 211 44.16 43.24 42.33
N LEU A 212 43.51 44.25 41.76
CA LEU A 212 42.53 45.10 42.45
C LEU A 212 41.19 44.38 42.63
N ALA A 213 40.73 43.64 41.62
CA ALA A 213 39.57 42.78 41.73
C ALA A 213 39.75 41.71 42.81
N ALA A 214 40.91 41.04 42.82
CA ALA A 214 41.30 40.08 43.85
C ALA A 214 41.31 40.73 45.24
N ALA A 215 42.00 41.87 45.41
CA ALA A 215 42.02 42.59 46.69
C ALA A 215 40.62 42.99 47.22
N SER A 216 39.61 43.07 46.34
CA SER A 216 38.23 43.40 46.72
C SER A 216 37.44 42.23 47.34
N VAL A 217 37.92 40.99 47.23
CA VAL A 217 37.23 39.77 47.71
C VAL A 217 38.15 38.86 48.56
N GLY A 218 39.20 39.42 49.14
CA GLY A 218 40.22 38.68 49.90
C GLY A 218 41.25 37.99 49.00
N THR A 219 42.29 37.36 49.59
CA THR A 219 43.30 36.66 48.77
C THR A 219 42.64 35.62 47.84
N PRO A 220 42.90 35.67 46.52
CA PRO A 220 42.28 34.75 45.57
C PRO A 220 42.90 33.35 45.69
N ASP A 221 42.13 32.33 45.34
CA ASP A 221 42.70 31.00 45.08
C ASP A 221 43.18 30.96 43.61
N VAL A 222 44.48 30.79 43.41
CA VAL A 222 45.14 30.93 42.09
C VAL A 222 44.97 29.67 41.22
N THR A 223 44.08 28.76 41.61
CA THR A 223 43.82 27.48 40.93
C THR A 223 42.67 27.53 39.91
N GLY A 224 41.78 28.53 39.97
CA GLY A 224 40.66 28.71 39.03
C GLY A 224 41.01 29.47 37.74
N GLU A 225 40.21 29.29 36.68
CA GLU A 225 40.32 30.12 35.47
C GLU A 225 39.97 31.58 35.80
N THR A 226 40.94 32.48 35.65
CA THR A 226 40.74 33.92 35.82
C THR A 226 40.65 34.61 34.47
N THR A 227 39.66 35.49 34.31
CA THR A 227 39.49 36.29 33.08
C THR A 227 39.53 37.77 33.39
N ALA A 228 39.99 38.57 32.42
CA ALA A 228 39.91 40.03 32.47
C ALA A 228 39.72 40.59 31.05
N VAL A 229 38.57 41.19 30.79
CA VAL A 229 38.19 41.72 29.46
C VAL A 229 37.80 43.19 29.57
N ARG A 230 38.15 44.01 28.55
CA ARG A 230 37.71 45.41 28.53
C ARG A 230 36.21 45.51 28.30
N VAL A 231 35.56 46.37 29.07
CA VAL A 231 34.14 46.71 28.95
C VAL A 231 33.94 48.22 29.08
N VAL A 232 32.79 48.72 28.64
CA VAL A 232 32.27 50.02 29.03
C VAL A 232 31.11 49.78 29.98
N LEU A 233 31.17 50.35 31.18
CA LEU A 233 30.15 50.23 32.20
C LEU A 233 29.33 51.53 32.26
N PRO A 234 28.04 51.50 31.87
CA PRO A 234 27.14 52.62 32.09
C PRO A 234 26.73 52.70 33.57
N LEU A 235 26.65 53.93 34.08
CA LEU A 235 26.32 54.26 35.46
C LEU A 235 24.92 54.89 35.56
N ALA A 236 24.34 54.87 36.76
CA ALA A 236 22.99 55.39 37.01
C ALA A 236 22.81 56.90 36.77
N ASP A 237 23.90 57.68 36.76
CA ASP A 237 23.90 59.12 36.44
C ASP A 237 23.84 59.42 34.93
N GLY A 238 23.84 58.39 34.08
CA GLY A 238 23.81 58.49 32.63
C GLY A 238 25.20 58.61 31.97
N THR A 239 26.28 58.67 32.77
CA THR A 239 27.65 58.57 32.25
C THR A 239 28.05 57.11 32.01
N ALA A 240 29.21 56.89 31.36
CA ALA A 240 29.80 55.58 31.26
C ALA A 240 31.32 55.63 31.42
N ARG A 241 31.87 54.60 32.06
CA ARG A 241 33.29 54.51 32.40
C ARG A 241 33.92 53.31 31.70
N PRO A 242 35.18 53.42 31.22
CA PRO A 242 35.89 52.26 30.73
C PRO A 242 36.29 51.39 31.93
N GLY A 243 36.21 50.07 31.77
CA GLY A 243 36.52 49.12 32.84
C GLY A 243 37.14 47.82 32.35
N TRP A 244 37.64 47.05 33.30
CA TRP A 244 38.02 45.65 33.14
C TRP A 244 37.01 44.80 33.89
N ARG A 245 36.20 44.03 33.16
CA ARG A 245 35.37 42.99 33.76
C ARG A 245 36.27 41.80 34.05
N THR A 246 36.30 41.33 35.29
CA THR A 246 37.05 40.14 35.69
C THR A 246 36.13 39.07 36.27
N GLN A 247 36.54 37.81 36.13
CA GLN A 247 35.98 36.70 36.91
C GLN A 247 37.12 35.99 37.64
N LEU A 248 36.93 35.74 38.94
CA LEU A 248 37.91 35.07 39.81
C LEU A 248 37.24 34.43 41.03
N THR A 249 37.81 33.35 41.52
CA THR A 249 37.35 32.64 42.72
C THR A 249 38.13 33.09 43.95
N ALA A 250 37.42 33.50 45.00
CA ALA A 250 38.00 33.82 46.30
C ALA A 250 38.26 32.53 47.10
N LYS A 251 39.18 32.59 48.08
CA LYS A 251 39.53 31.44 48.94
C LYS A 251 38.37 30.81 49.72
N ASN A 252 37.26 31.53 49.92
CA ASN A 252 36.03 30.99 50.52
C ASN A 252 35.20 30.14 49.53
N GLY A 253 35.68 29.90 48.30
CA GLY A 253 34.98 29.14 47.27
C GLY A 253 33.98 29.96 46.43
N HIS A 254 33.80 31.25 46.73
CA HIS A 254 32.86 32.10 46.00
C HIS A 254 33.48 32.63 44.69
N LEU A 255 32.77 32.46 43.58
CA LEU A 255 33.12 33.00 42.27
C LEU A 255 32.55 34.41 42.12
N TYR A 256 33.38 35.41 41.87
CA TYR A 256 32.94 36.80 41.72
C TYR A 256 33.10 37.31 40.28
N ASP A 257 32.06 37.98 39.78
CA ASP A 257 32.15 38.91 38.64
C ASP A 257 32.44 40.30 39.17
N THR A 258 33.46 40.99 38.68
CA THR A 258 33.72 42.39 39.08
C THR A 258 34.01 43.27 37.87
N VAL A 259 33.78 44.58 38.00
CA VAL A 259 34.24 45.57 37.02
C VAL A 259 35.12 46.59 37.71
N VAL A 260 36.41 46.61 37.34
CA VAL A 260 37.41 47.55 37.84
C VAL A 260 37.53 48.73 36.88
N ASP A 261 37.46 49.95 37.41
CA ASP A 261 37.64 51.21 36.69
C ASP A 261 38.99 51.25 35.97
N ALA A 262 38.98 51.37 34.63
CA ALA A 262 40.19 51.33 33.83
C ALA A 262 40.97 52.66 33.78
N GLU A 263 40.52 53.69 34.50
CA GLU A 263 41.21 54.97 34.67
C GLU A 263 41.89 55.04 36.04
N ASN A 264 41.14 54.76 37.13
CA ASN A 264 41.60 54.98 38.51
C ASN A 264 41.69 53.72 39.39
N GLY A 265 41.18 52.56 38.94
CA GLY A 265 41.24 51.29 39.69
C GLY A 265 40.17 51.06 40.76
N ALA A 266 39.15 51.93 40.89
CA ALA A 266 38.01 51.68 41.77
C ALA A 266 37.20 50.44 41.36
N ILE A 267 36.61 49.74 42.32
CA ILE A 267 35.65 48.65 42.05
C ILE A 267 34.30 49.30 41.75
N LEU A 268 33.89 49.29 40.48
CA LEU A 268 32.63 49.87 40.02
C LEU A 268 31.47 48.89 40.14
N SER A 269 31.74 47.59 40.02
CA SER A 269 30.76 46.53 40.24
C SER A 269 31.41 45.28 40.83
N ARG A 270 30.62 44.53 41.62
CA ARG A 270 30.93 43.21 42.16
C ARG A 270 29.62 42.42 42.28
N THR A 271 29.61 41.17 41.85
CA THR A 271 28.48 40.26 42.00
C THR A 271 29.00 38.88 42.37
N ASP A 272 28.47 38.30 43.44
CA ASP A 272 28.68 36.88 43.75
C ASP A 272 27.92 36.00 42.75
N LEU A 273 28.61 35.03 42.15
CA LEU A 273 28.03 34.06 41.22
C LEU A 273 27.86 32.68 41.87
N SER A 274 28.45 32.45 43.04
CA SER A 274 28.28 31.19 43.76
C SER A 274 26.89 31.11 44.41
N HIS A 275 26.27 29.95 44.28
CA HIS A 275 25.01 29.61 44.94
C HIS A 275 25.31 28.53 45.96
N ASN A 276 24.82 28.69 47.20
CA ASN A 276 24.74 27.56 48.13
C ASN A 276 23.78 26.51 47.55
N GLU A 277 24.04 25.24 47.81
CA GLU A 277 23.11 24.16 47.45
C GLU A 277 21.75 24.42 48.13
N GLY A 278 20.67 24.19 47.38
CA GLY A 278 19.32 24.39 47.88
C GLY A 278 18.91 23.26 48.84
N PRO A 279 17.80 23.42 49.59
CA PRO A 279 17.26 22.35 50.42
C PRO A 279 17.15 21.04 49.64
N GLU A 280 17.63 19.95 50.22
CA GLU A 280 17.62 18.63 49.61
C GLU A 280 17.47 17.52 50.66
N GLY A 281 17.11 16.32 50.23
CA GLY A 281 16.97 15.18 51.13
C GLY A 281 17.17 13.85 50.44
N ARG A 282 17.59 12.85 51.23
CA ARG A 282 17.93 11.51 50.74
C ARG A 282 16.75 10.56 50.90
N VAL A 283 16.06 10.28 49.79
CA VAL A 283 14.73 9.64 49.76
C VAL A 283 14.61 8.61 48.63
N PHE A 284 13.67 7.69 48.76
CA PHE A 284 13.21 6.86 47.66
C PHE A 284 12.27 7.69 46.77
N THR A 285 12.56 7.71 45.46
CA THR A 285 11.80 8.47 44.46
C THR A 285 10.73 7.64 43.76
N GLY A 286 10.76 6.31 43.91
CA GLY A 286 9.66 5.40 43.54
C GLY A 286 8.62 5.28 44.66
N GLN A 287 7.66 4.37 44.49
CA GLN A 287 6.51 4.18 45.40
C GLN A 287 6.92 3.79 46.83
N ASN A 288 7.99 3.00 47.01
CA ASN A 288 8.42 2.54 48.32
C ASN A 288 9.90 2.09 48.30
N ALA A 289 10.42 1.67 49.46
CA ALA A 289 11.83 1.28 49.64
C ALA A 289 12.28 0.05 48.83
N ASN A 290 11.36 -0.75 48.27
CA ASN A 290 11.71 -1.86 47.39
C ASN A 290 11.95 -1.41 45.93
N HIS A 291 11.59 -0.17 45.55
CA HIS A 291 11.64 0.35 44.17
C HIS A 291 12.92 1.15 43.88
N GLY A 292 14.05 0.73 44.45
CA GLY A 292 15.38 1.30 44.20
C GLY A 292 16.18 1.58 45.46
N SER A 293 17.16 2.48 45.36
CA SER A 293 17.96 2.98 46.49
C SER A 293 17.71 4.47 46.71
N GLN A 294 17.86 4.96 47.95
CA GLN A 294 17.70 6.38 48.25
C GLN A 294 18.58 7.27 47.37
N GLN A 295 17.98 8.24 46.70
CA GLN A 295 18.63 9.31 45.94
C GLN A 295 18.56 10.61 46.73
N THR A 296 19.56 11.49 46.56
CA THR A 296 19.44 12.88 47.00
C THR A 296 18.64 13.66 45.94
N VAL A 297 17.61 14.38 46.38
CA VAL A 297 16.75 15.19 45.51
C VAL A 297 16.46 16.55 46.14
N PRO A 298 16.28 17.62 45.33
CA PRO A 298 15.89 18.93 45.85
C PRO A 298 14.54 18.88 46.57
N PHE A 299 14.48 19.46 47.77
CA PHE A 299 13.27 19.69 48.54
C PHE A 299 12.65 21.04 48.15
N SER A 300 12.35 21.15 46.85
CA SER A 300 11.81 22.34 46.22
C SER A 300 10.81 21.97 45.13
N GLY A 301 9.73 22.72 45.04
CA GLY A 301 8.62 22.49 44.12
C GLY A 301 7.90 23.78 43.77
N LEU A 302 7.23 23.81 42.61
CA LEU A 302 6.59 25.01 42.04
C LEU A 302 7.45 26.30 42.08
N GLY A 303 8.78 26.15 41.99
CA GLY A 303 9.75 27.25 42.05
C GLY A 303 10.04 27.79 43.45
N ARG A 304 9.76 27.04 44.51
CA ARG A 304 9.85 27.43 45.92
C ARG A 304 10.51 26.33 46.76
N SER A 305 11.09 26.69 47.91
CA SER A 305 11.48 25.72 48.93
C SER A 305 10.24 25.05 49.52
N TRP A 306 10.31 23.74 49.77
CA TRP A 306 9.34 23.05 50.63
C TRP A 306 9.65 23.24 52.12
N VAL A 307 10.87 23.67 52.47
CA VAL A 307 11.40 23.75 53.84
C VAL A 307 11.52 25.21 54.29
N GLU A 308 10.92 25.54 55.44
CA GLU A 308 10.95 26.89 56.04
C GLU A 308 12.09 27.09 57.05
N GLY A 309 12.73 26.01 57.52
CA GLY A 309 13.72 26.07 58.58
C GLY A 309 14.67 24.87 58.59
N ARG A 310 14.92 24.30 59.77
CA ARG A 310 15.85 23.16 59.98
C ARG A 310 15.16 21.80 60.09
N VAL A 311 13.84 21.78 60.09
CA VAL A 311 12.96 20.61 60.29
C VAL A 311 12.14 20.33 59.00
N PRO A 312 11.58 19.13 58.84
CA PRO A 312 10.63 18.79 57.77
C PRO A 312 9.25 19.46 58.00
N THR A 313 9.27 20.79 57.96
CA THR A 313 8.12 21.68 58.01
C THR A 313 8.31 22.78 56.96
N GLY A 314 7.26 23.06 56.22
CA GLY A 314 7.13 24.28 55.43
C GLY A 314 5.72 24.44 54.88
N ASN A 315 5.58 25.20 53.81
CA ASN A 315 4.29 25.74 53.39
C ASN A 315 3.19 24.69 53.19
N ASN A 316 3.53 23.51 52.66
CA ASN A 316 2.54 22.51 52.25
C ASN A 316 2.31 21.43 53.32
N ALA A 317 3.30 21.19 54.19
CA ALA A 317 3.31 20.06 55.12
C ALA A 317 4.18 20.29 56.36
N GLU A 318 3.77 19.66 57.46
CA GLU A 318 4.48 19.57 58.73
C GLU A 318 4.47 18.11 59.18
N VAL A 319 5.65 17.47 59.23
CA VAL A 319 5.75 16.01 59.42
C VAL A 319 6.54 15.68 60.67
N SER A 320 6.02 14.78 61.52
CA SER A 320 6.69 14.30 62.73
C SER A 320 6.36 12.83 63.05
N GLN A 321 7.27 12.14 63.75
CA GLN A 321 7.01 10.79 64.27
C GLN A 321 6.27 10.88 65.60
N ASN A 322 5.13 10.19 65.74
CA ASN A 322 4.21 10.37 66.86
C ASN A 322 3.85 9.04 67.57
N LEU A 323 4.76 8.60 68.44
CA LEU A 323 4.61 7.35 69.20
C LEU A 323 3.65 7.48 70.41
N THR A 324 3.09 8.67 70.69
CA THR A 324 2.21 8.90 71.84
C THR A 324 0.72 8.76 71.53
N GLY A 325 0.33 8.81 70.25
CA GLY A 325 -1.09 8.77 69.87
C GLY A 325 -1.89 9.99 70.33
N GLN A 326 -1.22 11.16 70.40
CA GLN A 326 -1.81 12.46 70.75
C GLN A 326 -1.70 13.38 69.53
N GLU A 327 -2.68 14.21 69.25
CA GLU A 327 -2.65 15.15 68.10
C GLU A 327 -1.84 16.41 68.42
N SER A 328 -0.55 16.21 68.63
CA SER A 328 0.47 17.23 68.83
C SER A 328 1.76 16.80 68.13
N LEU A 329 2.63 17.75 67.77
CA LEU A 329 3.92 17.45 67.17
C LEU A 329 4.77 16.52 68.04
N GLY A 330 5.25 15.46 67.40
CA GLY A 330 6.15 14.49 68.00
C GLY A 330 7.61 14.80 67.68
N TYR A 331 8.37 13.78 67.30
CA TYR A 331 9.78 13.92 66.95
C TYR A 331 9.96 14.41 65.51
N GLN A 332 10.87 15.36 65.30
CA GLN A 332 11.34 15.81 63.99
C GLN A 332 12.88 15.76 63.94
N PRO A 333 13.48 15.25 62.85
CA PRO A 333 14.92 15.40 62.62
C PRO A 333 15.27 16.88 62.40
N GLN A 334 16.45 17.30 62.87
CA GLN A 334 16.97 18.66 62.69
C GLN A 334 18.28 18.64 61.91
N THR A 335 18.35 19.40 60.83
CA THR A 335 19.61 19.73 60.12
C THR A 335 20.45 20.73 60.93
N PRO A 336 21.74 20.94 60.63
CA PRO A 336 22.59 21.93 61.31
C PRO A 336 22.06 23.39 61.25
N PRO A 337 22.63 24.34 62.01
CA PRO A 337 22.30 25.76 61.92
C PRO A 337 22.65 26.39 60.56
N ALA A 338 22.03 27.54 60.26
CA ALA A 338 22.34 28.31 59.05
C ALA A 338 23.81 28.76 59.03
N GLY A 339 24.49 28.56 57.90
CA GLY A 339 25.93 28.79 57.73
C GLY A 339 26.77 27.51 57.68
N ASP A 340 26.23 26.37 58.10
CA ASP A 340 26.82 25.05 57.85
C ASP A 340 26.52 24.58 56.41
N PRO A 341 27.47 23.96 55.68
CA PRO A 341 27.21 23.42 54.34
C PRO A 341 26.09 22.37 54.25
N ALA A 342 25.72 21.71 55.35
CA ALA A 342 24.60 20.76 55.42
C ALA A 342 23.29 21.39 55.94
N TYR A 343 23.22 22.73 56.03
CA TYR A 343 21.99 23.45 56.38
C TYR A 343 20.87 23.12 55.39
N GLN A 344 19.77 22.53 55.87
CA GLN A 344 18.63 22.04 55.05
C GLN A 344 18.93 20.81 54.16
N HIS A 345 20.01 20.05 54.44
CA HIS A 345 20.29 18.77 53.78
C HIS A 345 19.83 17.58 54.67
N PHE A 346 18.69 16.99 54.35
CA PHE A 346 18.05 15.91 55.12
C PHE A 346 18.59 14.52 54.70
N HIS A 347 19.86 14.28 55.00
CA HIS A 347 20.63 13.12 54.52
C HIS A 347 20.67 11.93 55.51
N TYR A 348 19.53 11.28 55.71
CA TYR A 348 19.39 10.17 56.66
C TYR A 348 19.36 8.81 55.94
N PRO A 349 20.19 7.83 56.34
CA PRO A 349 20.14 6.48 55.77
C PRO A 349 18.91 5.71 56.28
N PHE A 350 18.32 4.89 55.41
CA PHE A 350 17.29 3.92 55.78
C PHE A 350 17.87 2.51 55.83
N THR A 351 17.67 1.80 56.94
CA THR A 351 18.23 0.47 57.23
C THR A 351 17.19 -0.65 57.33
N ASP A 352 15.90 -0.30 57.33
CA ASP A 352 14.76 -1.22 57.46
C ASP A 352 14.75 -1.96 58.82
N ALA A 353 15.17 -1.27 59.87
CA ALA A 353 15.32 -1.75 61.23
C ALA A 353 14.01 -2.32 61.79
N PHE A 354 12.86 -1.67 61.56
CA PHE A 354 11.57 -2.13 62.07
C PHE A 354 11.15 -3.50 61.49
N ARG A 355 11.42 -3.73 60.21
CA ARG A 355 11.11 -5.01 59.55
C ARG A 355 12.06 -6.10 60.03
N THR A 356 13.36 -5.81 60.00
CA THR A 356 14.45 -6.75 60.35
C THR A 356 14.50 -7.09 61.83
N SER A 357 14.07 -6.20 62.73
CA SER A 357 13.94 -6.44 64.16
C SER A 357 12.64 -7.16 64.58
N GLY A 358 11.82 -7.60 63.61
CA GLY A 358 10.57 -8.29 63.87
C GLY A 358 9.45 -7.39 64.43
N GLY A 359 9.49 -6.09 64.14
CA GLY A 359 8.45 -5.13 64.55
C GLY A 359 8.69 -4.48 65.91
N THR A 360 9.96 -4.37 66.34
CA THR A 360 10.34 -3.88 67.68
C THR A 360 11.09 -2.54 67.69
N ASP A 361 11.81 -2.18 66.63
CA ASP A 361 12.60 -0.94 66.56
C ASP A 361 11.96 0.04 65.57
N LEU A 362 11.26 1.05 66.09
CA LEU A 362 10.70 2.17 65.31
C LEU A 362 11.63 3.40 65.31
N THR A 363 12.81 3.30 65.92
CA THR A 363 13.64 4.46 66.28
C THR A 363 14.89 4.62 65.45
N THR A 364 15.53 3.54 64.99
CA THR A 364 16.76 3.61 64.20
C THR A 364 16.58 4.37 62.88
N ASP A 365 15.47 4.15 62.17
CA ASP A 365 15.21 4.76 60.86
C ASP A 365 14.35 6.04 60.91
N ARG A 366 13.95 6.52 62.09
CA ARG A 366 12.90 7.55 62.24
C ARG A 366 13.18 8.83 61.45
N ASP A 367 14.44 9.25 61.37
CA ASP A 367 14.84 10.47 60.66
C ASP A 367 14.58 10.32 59.15
N ALA A 368 14.89 9.15 58.58
CA ALA A 368 14.60 8.81 57.19
C ALA A 368 13.09 8.64 56.95
N VAL A 369 12.35 8.04 57.88
CA VAL A 369 10.89 7.84 57.77
C VAL A 369 10.13 9.17 57.77
N VAL A 370 10.47 10.10 58.67
CA VAL A 370 9.87 11.45 58.69
C VAL A 370 10.24 12.22 57.41
N THR A 371 11.50 12.14 56.98
CA THR A 371 11.99 12.79 55.76
C THR A 371 11.32 12.25 54.48
N GLN A 372 11.08 10.95 54.41
CA GLN A 372 10.40 10.29 53.29
C GLN A 372 8.93 10.69 53.20
N ALA A 373 8.21 10.71 54.33
CA ALA A 373 6.82 11.15 54.36
C ALA A 373 6.69 12.63 53.98
N PHE A 374 7.61 13.49 54.45
CA PHE A 374 7.67 14.90 54.02
C PHE A 374 7.86 15.03 52.51
N TYR A 375 8.76 14.25 51.90
CA TYR A 375 8.93 14.20 50.45
C TYR A 375 7.66 13.74 49.73
N TYR A 376 7.02 12.64 50.14
CA TYR A 376 5.79 12.16 49.47
C TYR A 376 4.63 13.15 49.60
N THR A 377 4.41 13.74 50.79
CA THR A 377 3.32 14.72 51.00
C THR A 377 3.52 15.98 50.16
N ASN A 378 4.75 16.48 50.04
CA ASN A 378 5.05 17.62 49.17
C ASN A 378 4.95 17.26 47.68
N ASN A 379 5.32 16.04 47.26
CA ASN A 379 5.08 15.58 45.89
C ASN A 379 3.59 15.48 45.57
N MET A 380 2.76 15.01 46.52
CA MET A 380 1.31 14.99 46.35
C MET A 380 0.72 16.38 46.18
N HIS A 381 1.14 17.35 47.00
CA HIS A 381 0.81 18.76 46.83
C HIS A 381 1.17 19.23 45.40
N ASP A 382 2.45 19.10 45.02
CA ASP A 382 2.97 19.58 43.74
C ASP A 382 2.41 18.85 42.51
N PHE A 383 1.95 17.61 42.67
CA PHE A 383 1.27 16.82 41.64
C PHE A 383 -0.16 17.33 41.43
N LEU A 384 -0.94 17.40 42.51
CA LEU A 384 -2.33 17.84 42.46
C LEU A 384 -2.44 19.34 42.09
N TYR A 385 -1.49 20.18 42.50
CA TYR A 385 -1.41 21.58 42.08
C TYR A 385 -1.34 21.73 40.56
N LYS A 386 -0.54 20.89 39.88
CA LYS A 386 -0.42 20.90 38.41
C LYS A 386 -1.70 20.44 37.71
N LEU A 387 -2.54 19.67 38.40
CA LEU A 387 -3.88 19.26 37.95
C LEU A 387 -4.96 20.27 38.36
N GLY A 388 -4.59 21.42 38.95
CA GLY A 388 -5.51 22.47 39.35
C GLY A 388 -6.22 22.22 40.68
N PHE A 389 -5.58 21.51 41.62
CA PHE A 389 -5.88 21.64 43.05
C PHE A 389 -4.99 22.76 43.63
N ASP A 390 -5.36 24.00 43.29
CA ASP A 390 -4.67 25.23 43.66
C ASP A 390 -5.29 25.89 44.91
N GLU A 391 -4.72 27.03 45.31
CA GLU A 391 -5.16 27.80 46.47
C GLU A 391 -6.65 28.19 46.40
N ALA A 392 -7.17 28.54 45.22
CA ALA A 392 -8.58 28.96 45.07
C ALA A 392 -9.55 27.77 45.15
N SER A 393 -9.10 26.56 44.81
CA SER A 393 -9.84 25.32 44.97
C SER A 393 -9.78 24.71 46.38
N GLY A 394 -9.09 25.37 47.32
CA GLY A 394 -8.94 24.91 48.70
C GLY A 394 -7.93 23.78 48.84
N ASN A 395 -6.73 23.95 48.30
CA ASN A 395 -5.59 23.08 48.58
C ASN A 395 -5.05 23.27 50.00
N PHE A 396 -3.90 22.66 50.32
CA PHE A 396 -3.35 22.62 51.69
C PHE A 396 -2.04 23.41 51.77
N GLN A 397 -2.11 24.65 52.24
CA GLN A 397 -0.99 25.60 52.30
C GLN A 397 -1.06 26.49 53.56
N GLU A 398 0.08 26.83 54.15
CA GLU A 398 0.15 27.87 55.19
C GLU A 398 -0.09 29.26 54.58
N ASP A 399 0.65 29.61 53.52
CA ASP A 399 0.48 30.86 52.80
C ASP A 399 -0.05 30.59 51.38
N ASN A 400 -1.20 31.21 51.08
CA ASN A 400 -1.85 31.18 49.77
C ASN A 400 -1.40 32.31 48.84
N LEU A 401 -0.46 33.15 49.30
CA LEU A 401 0.34 34.05 48.46
C LEU A 401 -0.49 35.09 47.70
N GLY A 402 -1.69 35.39 48.22
CA GLY A 402 -2.68 36.27 47.61
C GLY A 402 -3.42 35.69 46.39
N LYS A 403 -3.37 34.38 46.15
CA LYS A 403 -4.00 33.73 44.97
C LYS A 403 -5.45 33.30 45.14
N GLY A 404 -5.92 33.05 46.37
CA GLY A 404 -7.28 32.58 46.64
C GLY A 404 -7.37 31.67 47.88
N GLY A 405 -8.57 31.16 48.15
CA GLY A 405 -8.87 30.24 49.27
C GLY A 405 -8.53 30.81 50.65
N LYS A 406 -8.30 29.91 51.61
CA LYS A 406 -7.87 30.23 52.96
C LYS A 406 -6.65 29.39 53.34
N GLY A 407 -5.51 30.06 53.51
CA GLY A 407 -4.31 29.42 54.05
C GLY A 407 -4.41 29.14 55.55
N SER A 408 -3.27 28.83 56.16
CA SER A 408 -3.14 28.19 57.48
C SER A 408 -3.83 26.83 57.52
N ASP A 409 -3.59 26.02 56.48
CA ASP A 409 -4.06 24.64 56.39
C ASP A 409 -3.07 23.64 55.78
N ARG A 410 -1.77 23.84 56.06
CA ARG A 410 -0.71 22.86 55.73
C ARG A 410 -1.03 21.48 56.32
N VAL A 411 -0.66 20.40 55.61
CA VAL A 411 -0.96 19.04 56.07
C VAL A 411 -0.09 18.65 57.27
N GLN A 412 -0.71 18.33 58.40
CA GLN A 412 0.00 17.74 59.54
C GLN A 412 0.06 16.23 59.38
N VAL A 413 1.27 15.68 59.26
CA VAL A 413 1.49 14.24 59.04
C VAL A 413 2.18 13.63 60.25
N TYR A 414 1.51 12.65 60.84
CA TYR A 414 2.03 11.89 61.97
C TYR A 414 2.43 10.49 61.52
N VAL A 415 3.74 10.22 61.43
CA VAL A 415 4.29 8.90 61.08
C VAL A 415 4.49 8.01 62.30
N ASP A 416 4.40 6.71 62.08
CA ASP A 416 4.39 5.65 63.09
C ASP A 416 3.37 5.90 64.21
N TYR A 417 2.20 6.46 63.84
CA TYR A 417 1.18 6.88 64.80
C TYR A 417 0.72 5.71 65.68
N ASN A 418 0.95 5.84 66.98
CA ASN A 418 0.67 4.76 67.92
C ASN A 418 -0.83 4.75 68.30
N ALA A 419 -1.50 3.64 67.98
CA ALA A 419 -2.83 3.33 68.46
C ALA A 419 -2.90 1.88 68.96
N SER A 420 -3.90 1.58 69.79
CA SER A 420 -4.13 0.26 70.37
C SER A 420 -5.37 -0.41 69.78
N GLY A 421 -5.30 -1.72 69.51
CA GLY A 421 -6.39 -2.49 68.93
C GLY A 421 -6.35 -2.53 67.40
N SER A 422 -7.47 -2.87 66.75
CA SER A 422 -7.57 -2.97 65.28
C SER A 422 -7.35 -1.65 64.55
N SER A 423 -7.54 -0.51 65.22
CA SER A 423 -7.22 0.83 64.71
C SER A 423 -5.72 1.09 64.54
N ALA A 424 -4.85 0.25 65.10
CA ALA A 424 -3.39 0.31 64.89
C ALA A 424 -2.96 -0.11 63.48
N CYS A 425 -3.86 -0.72 62.70
CA CYS A 425 -3.58 -1.43 61.46
C CYS A 425 -3.96 -0.64 60.20
N ASN A 426 -4.02 0.68 60.25
CA ASN A 426 -4.62 1.51 59.19
C ASN A 426 -3.72 2.67 58.72
N ALA A 427 -4.26 3.51 57.86
CA ALA A 427 -3.94 4.93 57.76
C ALA A 427 -5.27 5.71 57.79
N ASN A 428 -5.24 7.03 57.95
CA ASN A 428 -6.42 7.89 57.70
C ASN A 428 -6.00 9.36 57.51
N PHE A 429 -6.91 10.13 56.92
CA PHE A 429 -6.81 11.57 56.73
C PHE A 429 -8.06 12.29 57.24
N GLY A 430 -7.89 13.23 58.17
CA GLY A 430 -8.95 14.10 58.65
C GLY A 430 -8.98 15.40 57.85
N THR A 431 -10.02 15.62 57.03
CA THR A 431 -10.18 16.84 56.22
C THR A 431 -11.18 17.81 56.84
N PRO A 432 -10.73 18.86 57.56
CA PRO A 432 -11.59 19.99 57.91
C PRO A 432 -11.80 20.92 56.70
N ALA A 433 -12.67 21.92 56.87
CA ALA A 433 -12.90 22.96 55.88
C ALA A 433 -11.63 23.78 55.59
N ASP A 434 -11.60 24.40 54.40
CA ASP A 434 -10.59 25.35 53.92
C ASP A 434 -10.16 26.36 55.01
N GLY A 435 -8.84 26.48 55.22
CA GLY A 435 -8.23 27.30 56.28
C GLY A 435 -8.14 26.65 57.67
N GLN A 436 -8.12 25.32 57.75
CA GLN A 436 -7.75 24.55 58.95
C GLN A 436 -6.86 23.37 58.57
N ASN A 437 -5.74 23.16 59.27
CA ASN A 437 -4.81 22.05 59.03
C ASN A 437 -5.53 20.69 58.99
N PRO A 438 -5.44 19.93 57.87
CA PRO A 438 -5.84 18.52 57.86
C PRO A 438 -4.77 17.65 58.53
N THR A 439 -5.20 16.48 58.98
CA THR A 439 -4.36 15.57 59.77
C THR A 439 -4.25 14.19 59.10
N MET A 440 -3.07 13.84 58.60
CA MET A 440 -2.74 12.52 58.08
C MET A 440 -2.09 11.66 59.17
N ARG A 441 -2.69 10.53 59.54
CA ARG A 441 -2.17 9.59 60.57
C ARG A 441 -1.71 8.30 59.89
N MET A 442 -0.40 8.14 59.80
CA MET A 442 0.26 6.97 59.19
C MET A 442 0.67 6.00 60.31
N PHE A 443 -0.14 4.98 60.58
CA PHE A 443 0.12 3.99 61.62
C PHE A 443 1.19 2.98 61.16
N VAL A 444 1.65 2.14 62.07
CA VAL A 444 2.67 1.11 61.77
C VAL A 444 2.05 -0.18 61.21
N GLY A 445 2.62 -0.72 60.13
CA GLY A 445 2.28 -2.07 59.67
C GLY A 445 2.78 -3.11 60.67
N ARG A 446 1.98 -4.15 60.96
CA ARG A 446 2.35 -5.22 61.92
C ARG A 446 1.83 -6.59 61.48
N THR A 447 2.55 -7.66 61.82
CA THR A 447 2.09 -9.05 61.59
C THR A 447 0.78 -9.38 62.30
N SER A 448 0.49 -8.75 63.44
CA SER A 448 -0.81 -8.84 64.11
C SER A 448 -1.99 -8.29 63.29
N CYS A 449 -1.71 -7.51 62.25
CA CYS A 449 -2.68 -6.95 61.30
C CYS A 449 -2.83 -7.81 60.03
N GLY A 450 -2.12 -8.94 59.92
CA GLY A 450 -1.99 -9.67 58.65
C GLY A 450 -1.06 -8.98 57.63
N GLN A 451 -0.18 -8.09 58.09
CA GLN A 451 0.71 -7.27 57.27
C GLN A 451 2.18 -7.48 57.62
N LEU A 452 3.09 -7.02 56.77
CA LEU A 452 4.51 -6.94 57.07
C LEU A 452 4.80 -5.82 58.08
N ASN A 453 5.80 -6.02 58.94
CA ASN A 453 6.29 -4.99 59.87
C ASN A 453 6.96 -3.88 59.07
N THR A 454 6.22 -2.81 58.76
CA THR A 454 6.63 -1.75 57.82
C THR A 454 6.21 -0.38 58.32
N HIS A 455 7.06 0.63 58.07
CA HIS A 455 6.72 2.03 58.28
C HIS A 455 5.80 2.50 57.14
N ARG A 456 4.53 2.85 57.40
CA ARG A 456 3.64 3.36 56.34
C ARG A 456 4.05 4.73 55.80
N GLY A 457 4.81 5.52 56.57
CA GLY A 457 5.45 6.75 56.07
C GLY A 457 6.47 6.51 54.94
N MET A 458 6.96 5.26 54.78
CA MET A 458 7.81 4.85 53.65
C MET A 458 7.01 4.40 52.42
N ASN A 459 5.67 4.36 52.51
CA ASN A 459 4.80 3.90 51.43
C ASN A 459 4.08 5.07 50.73
N GLY A 460 4.57 5.42 49.55
CA GLY A 460 4.06 6.51 48.71
C GLY A 460 2.68 6.26 48.13
N ASP A 461 2.22 5.00 48.02
CA ASP A 461 0.82 4.73 47.66
C ASP A 461 -0.13 5.17 48.77
N THR A 462 0.22 4.90 50.03
CA THR A 462 -0.65 5.13 51.17
C THR A 462 -0.69 6.63 51.46
N VAL A 463 0.46 7.32 51.41
CA VAL A 463 0.49 8.79 51.51
C VAL A 463 -0.35 9.44 50.41
N ALA A 464 -0.31 8.92 49.17
CA ALA A 464 -1.10 9.43 48.06
C ALA A 464 -2.62 9.18 48.24
N HIS A 465 -3.00 7.98 48.68
CA HIS A 465 -4.38 7.62 49.01
C HIS A 465 -4.95 8.53 50.09
N GLU A 466 -4.24 8.67 51.21
CA GLU A 466 -4.67 9.50 52.34
C GLU A 466 -4.81 10.98 51.94
N TYR A 467 -3.82 11.53 51.22
CA TYR A 467 -3.90 12.91 50.71
C TYR A 467 -5.12 13.12 49.78
N SER A 468 -5.52 12.06 49.07
CA SER A 468 -6.65 12.10 48.13
C SER A 468 -8.02 12.08 48.81
N HIS A 469 -8.15 11.58 50.05
CA HIS A 469 -9.33 11.89 50.87
C HIS A 469 -9.43 13.39 51.14
N GLY A 470 -8.29 14.07 51.36
CA GLY A 470 -8.19 15.52 51.42
C GLY A 470 -8.74 16.19 50.15
N LEU A 471 -8.21 15.80 49.00
CA LEU A 471 -8.63 16.26 47.67
C LEU A 471 -10.14 16.09 47.46
N SER A 472 -10.68 14.87 47.63
CA SER A 472 -12.10 14.60 47.36
C SER A 472 -13.03 15.35 48.32
N HIS A 473 -12.65 15.50 49.59
CA HIS A 473 -13.43 16.29 50.56
C HIS A 473 -13.43 17.79 50.24
N ARG A 474 -12.33 18.34 49.71
CA ARG A 474 -12.22 19.77 49.34
C ARG A 474 -12.89 20.10 48.01
N LEU A 475 -12.84 19.20 47.02
CA LEU A 475 -13.37 19.47 45.68
C LEU A 475 -14.86 19.10 45.50
N VAL A 476 -15.27 17.91 45.95
CA VAL A 476 -16.62 17.38 45.63
C VAL A 476 -17.71 18.20 46.33
N GLY A 477 -18.74 18.58 45.58
CA GLY A 477 -19.80 19.46 46.08
C GLY A 477 -19.32 20.84 46.53
N GLY A 478 -18.12 21.29 46.14
CA GLY A 478 -17.51 22.55 46.56
C GLY A 478 -17.08 22.54 48.04
N GLY A 479 -16.44 21.46 48.50
CA GLY A 479 -16.02 21.29 49.89
C GLY A 479 -17.05 20.58 50.76
N ASN A 480 -17.98 19.84 50.15
CA ASN A 480 -19.10 19.18 50.82
C ASN A 480 -19.38 17.81 50.20
N LEU A 481 -18.39 16.91 50.27
CA LEU A 481 -18.52 15.51 49.79
C LEU A 481 -19.75 14.80 50.39
N GLY A 482 -20.03 15.01 51.68
CA GLY A 482 -21.19 14.45 52.35
C GLY A 482 -20.97 13.03 52.90
N SER A 483 -21.99 12.18 52.82
CA SER A 483 -22.02 10.85 53.44
C SER A 483 -23.04 9.93 52.75
N GLY A 484 -22.64 8.68 52.49
CA GLY A 484 -23.42 7.62 51.86
C GLY A 484 -22.55 6.37 51.70
N ALA A 485 -23.15 5.22 51.39
CA ALA A 485 -22.39 3.99 51.12
C ALA A 485 -21.54 4.15 49.85
N GLN A 486 -22.17 4.61 48.76
CA GLN A 486 -21.47 4.93 47.52
C GLN A 486 -20.53 6.14 47.66
N THR A 487 -20.94 7.21 48.34
CA THR A 487 -20.08 8.37 48.60
C THR A 487 -18.79 7.98 49.34
N GLY A 488 -18.87 7.10 50.35
CA GLY A 488 -17.70 6.59 51.04
C GLY A 488 -16.85 5.67 50.15
N GLY A 489 -17.48 4.81 49.35
CA GLY A 489 -16.80 3.98 48.36
C GLY A 489 -16.04 4.79 47.32
N LEU A 490 -16.60 5.91 46.85
CA LEU A 490 -15.91 6.85 45.97
C LEU A 490 -14.69 7.48 46.64
N GLY A 491 -14.80 7.89 47.91
CA GLY A 491 -13.68 8.44 48.68
C GLY A 491 -12.47 7.50 48.74
N GLU A 492 -12.70 6.22 49.03
CA GLU A 492 -11.68 5.16 49.00
C GLU A 492 -11.14 4.91 47.59
N GLY A 493 -12.06 4.76 46.62
CA GLY A 493 -11.71 4.41 45.24
C GLY A 493 -10.95 5.51 44.51
N TRP A 494 -11.23 6.79 44.80
CA TRP A 494 -10.44 7.92 44.28
C TRP A 494 -9.04 7.96 44.90
N GLY A 495 -8.89 7.62 46.19
CA GLY A 495 -7.59 7.51 46.82
C GLY A 495 -6.71 6.44 46.16
N ASP A 496 -7.29 5.26 45.93
CA ASP A 496 -6.62 4.19 45.20
C ASP A 496 -6.31 4.58 43.74
N ALA A 497 -7.26 5.21 43.03
CA ALA A 497 -7.09 5.60 41.62
C ALA A 497 -6.00 6.67 41.41
N ILE A 498 -5.93 7.66 42.30
CA ILE A 498 -4.89 8.70 42.26
C ILE A 498 -3.52 8.07 42.57
N ALA A 499 -3.41 7.27 43.64
CA ALA A 499 -2.16 6.62 44.02
C ALA A 499 -1.63 5.70 42.91
N THR A 500 -2.47 4.79 42.41
CA THR A 500 -2.11 3.83 41.35
C THR A 500 -1.78 4.52 40.03
N SER A 501 -2.53 5.55 39.62
CA SER A 501 -2.20 6.28 38.39
C SER A 501 -0.88 7.05 38.53
N MET A 502 -0.65 7.74 39.64
CA MET A 502 0.56 8.53 39.89
C MET A 502 1.81 7.68 39.73
N TRP A 503 1.88 6.53 40.42
CA TRP A 503 2.98 5.58 40.38
C TRP A 503 2.97 4.69 39.13
N SER A 504 1.85 4.65 38.40
CA SER A 504 1.61 3.79 37.24
C SER A 504 1.67 2.28 37.55
N ASP A 505 1.28 1.91 38.76
CA ASP A 505 1.17 0.54 39.25
C ASP A 505 -0.31 0.20 39.51
N PRO A 506 -0.88 -0.89 38.95
CA PRO A 506 -2.25 -1.33 39.24
C PRO A 506 -2.44 -1.96 40.63
N VAL A 507 -1.38 -2.11 41.43
CA VAL A 507 -1.44 -2.66 42.79
C VAL A 507 -1.40 -1.53 43.82
N TYR A 508 -2.13 -1.70 44.93
CA TYR A 508 -2.16 -0.74 46.03
C TYR A 508 -1.79 -1.41 47.36
N GLY A 509 -0.76 -0.89 48.04
CA GLY A 509 -0.37 -1.31 49.38
C GLY A 509 0.45 -2.60 49.43
N GLU A 510 1.04 -3.04 48.31
CA GLU A 510 1.89 -4.23 48.24
C GLU A 510 3.17 -4.13 49.07
N TYR A 511 3.68 -2.93 49.34
CA TYR A 511 4.72 -2.73 50.34
C TYR A 511 4.30 -3.22 51.74
N ALA A 512 3.02 -3.03 52.12
CA ALA A 512 2.51 -3.42 53.43
C ALA A 512 2.18 -4.92 53.54
N THR A 513 1.97 -5.64 52.44
CA THR A 513 1.55 -7.06 52.46
C THR A 513 2.59 -8.03 51.88
N GLY A 514 3.43 -7.58 50.94
CA GLY A 514 4.28 -8.45 50.12
C GLY A 514 3.50 -9.31 49.12
N THR A 515 2.23 -8.99 48.84
CA THR A 515 1.35 -9.78 47.95
C THR A 515 1.14 -9.11 46.60
N ALA A 516 0.97 -9.90 45.54
CA ALA A 516 0.73 -9.41 44.18
C ALA A 516 -0.64 -8.71 43.96
N SER A 517 -1.49 -8.66 44.99
CA SER A 517 -2.76 -7.91 45.01
C SER A 517 -2.75 -6.72 45.98
N GLY A 518 -1.65 -6.53 46.73
CA GLY A 518 -1.58 -5.53 47.78
C GLY A 518 -2.60 -5.77 48.92
N VAL A 519 -3.14 -4.68 49.47
CA VAL A 519 -4.15 -4.73 50.55
C VAL A 519 -5.59 -4.95 50.06
N ARG A 520 -5.80 -4.96 48.74
CA ARG A 520 -7.12 -5.09 48.10
C ARG A 520 -7.33 -6.54 47.61
N ARG A 521 -8.57 -6.90 47.22
CA ARG A 521 -8.90 -8.25 46.75
C ARG A 521 -8.26 -8.56 45.40
N TYR A 522 -8.04 -7.54 44.58
CA TYR A 522 -7.47 -7.67 43.24
C TYR A 522 -6.54 -6.49 42.92
N ALA A 523 -5.51 -6.72 42.10
CA ALA A 523 -4.87 -5.65 41.34
C ALA A 523 -5.88 -5.09 40.31
N TYR A 524 -5.91 -3.78 40.08
CA TYR A 524 -6.97 -3.13 39.30
C TYR A 524 -6.99 -3.52 37.82
N ASP A 525 -5.83 -3.88 37.25
CA ASP A 525 -5.70 -4.43 35.90
C ASP A 525 -6.35 -5.82 35.72
N LYS A 526 -6.57 -6.55 36.83
CA LYS A 526 -7.11 -7.91 36.89
C LYS A 526 -8.43 -8.01 37.66
N SER A 527 -8.95 -6.89 38.18
CA SER A 527 -10.18 -6.87 38.97
C SER A 527 -11.39 -7.26 38.12
N PRO A 528 -12.19 -8.26 38.53
CA PRO A 528 -13.46 -8.61 37.86
C PRO A 528 -14.65 -7.76 38.36
N LEU A 529 -14.44 -6.86 39.31
CA LEU A 529 -15.51 -6.17 40.02
C LEU A 529 -16.25 -5.17 39.12
N THR A 530 -17.57 -5.13 39.27
CA THR A 530 -18.50 -4.26 38.52
C THR A 530 -19.49 -3.60 39.47
N TYR A 531 -20.30 -2.67 38.97
CA TYR A 531 -21.37 -2.02 39.72
C TYR A 531 -22.42 -3.01 40.27
N ALA A 532 -22.51 -4.22 39.70
CA ALA A 532 -23.34 -5.31 40.23
C ALA A 532 -22.86 -5.85 41.60
N ASN A 533 -21.59 -5.62 41.96
CA ASN A 533 -20.98 -6.07 43.22
C ASN A 533 -21.11 -5.03 44.35
N LEU A 534 -21.75 -3.88 44.10
CA LEU A 534 -21.94 -2.83 45.09
C LEU A 534 -22.74 -3.35 46.30
N CYS A 535 -22.20 -3.16 47.50
CA CYS A 535 -22.74 -3.66 48.76
C CYS A 535 -22.89 -5.20 48.84
N GLU A 536 -22.18 -5.97 48.00
CA GLU A 536 -22.17 -7.43 48.07
C GLU A 536 -21.58 -7.91 49.41
N GLY A 537 -22.38 -8.65 50.19
CA GLY A 537 -22.00 -9.01 51.57
C GLY A 537 -22.03 -7.84 52.55
N GLY A 538 -22.83 -6.80 52.26
CA GLY A 538 -23.00 -5.57 53.03
C GLY A 538 -22.10 -4.43 52.54
N CYS A 539 -22.62 -3.21 52.51
CA CYS A 539 -21.85 -2.03 52.12
C CYS A 539 -20.61 -1.84 53.02
N GLN A 540 -19.44 -1.70 52.40
CA GLN A 540 -18.18 -1.43 53.09
C GLN A 540 -17.30 -0.64 52.14
N VAL A 541 -16.98 0.59 52.54
CA VAL A 541 -16.40 1.63 51.66
C VAL A 541 -15.14 1.18 50.92
N HIS A 542 -14.26 0.39 51.54
CA HIS A 542 -13.03 -0.06 50.90
C HIS A 542 -13.34 -1.10 49.81
N ARG A 543 -14.25 -2.06 50.09
CA ARG A 543 -14.70 -3.09 49.15
C ARG A 543 -15.47 -2.51 47.97
N ASP A 544 -16.33 -1.54 48.25
CA ASP A 544 -17.12 -0.86 47.23
C ASP A 544 -16.23 0.08 46.40
N GLY A 545 -15.24 0.75 47.03
CA GLY A 545 -14.25 1.59 46.37
C GLY A 545 -13.34 0.86 45.39
N GLU A 546 -13.08 -0.44 45.58
CA GLU A 546 -12.36 -1.26 44.58
C GLU A 546 -13.07 -1.29 43.22
N ILE A 547 -14.41 -1.17 43.17
CA ILE A 547 -15.18 -1.09 41.92
C ILE A 547 -14.86 0.23 41.19
N TRP A 548 -14.80 1.34 41.93
CA TRP A 548 -14.50 2.65 41.37
C TRP A 548 -13.04 2.75 40.91
N ALA A 549 -12.09 2.34 41.75
CA ALA A 549 -10.66 2.33 41.41
C ALA A 549 -10.36 1.44 40.20
N ALA A 550 -10.97 0.24 40.11
CA ALA A 550 -10.87 -0.61 38.93
C ALA A 550 -11.46 0.05 37.68
N THR A 551 -12.54 0.83 37.81
CA THR A 551 -13.14 1.59 36.70
C THR A 551 -12.24 2.75 36.26
N MET A 552 -11.60 3.45 37.18
CA MET A 552 -10.62 4.47 36.87
C MET A 552 -9.42 3.87 36.12
N TRP A 553 -8.96 2.66 36.52
CA TRP A 553 -7.89 1.96 35.81
C TRP A 553 -8.29 1.54 34.37
N GLU A 554 -9.55 1.14 34.14
CA GLU A 554 -10.08 0.92 32.78
C GLU A 554 -10.08 2.22 31.96
N ALA A 555 -10.56 3.33 32.52
CA ALA A 555 -10.58 4.63 31.86
C ALA A 555 -9.17 5.11 31.51
N ARG A 556 -8.22 4.94 32.44
CA ARG A 556 -6.79 5.17 32.22
C ARG A 556 -6.25 4.32 31.07
N THR A 557 -6.60 3.03 31.03
CA THR A 557 -6.15 2.10 29.99
C THR A 557 -6.70 2.49 28.61
N ALA A 558 -7.98 2.88 28.52
CA ALA A 558 -8.60 3.36 27.29
C ALA A 558 -7.94 4.66 26.79
N LEU A 559 -7.71 5.64 27.68
CA LEU A 559 -7.04 6.89 27.34
C LEU A 559 -5.57 6.68 26.94
N VAL A 560 -4.85 5.77 27.60
CA VAL A 560 -3.48 5.38 27.22
C VAL A 560 -3.43 4.68 25.86
N GLY A 561 -4.43 3.86 25.53
CA GLY A 561 -4.56 3.25 24.21
C GLY A 561 -4.77 4.28 23.09
N ALA A 562 -5.53 5.34 23.36
CA ALA A 562 -5.82 6.39 22.37
C ALA A 562 -4.73 7.47 22.25
N HIS A 563 -4.11 7.88 23.36
CA HIS A 563 -3.20 9.05 23.44
C HIS A 563 -1.76 8.70 23.80
N GLY A 564 -1.43 7.41 23.89
CA GLY A 564 -0.13 6.90 24.36
C GLY A 564 0.05 7.05 25.88
N ALA A 565 1.08 6.38 26.42
CA ALA A 565 1.27 6.25 27.87
C ALA A 565 1.31 7.60 28.63
N ALA A 566 2.09 8.58 28.15
CA ALA A 566 2.20 9.87 28.82
C ALA A 566 0.94 10.74 28.63
N GLY A 567 0.40 10.81 27.41
CA GLY A 567 -0.77 11.63 27.09
C GLY A 567 -2.04 11.13 27.77
N GLY A 568 -2.29 9.82 27.70
CA GLY A 568 -3.46 9.18 28.31
C GLY A 568 -3.43 9.20 29.83
N LYS A 569 -2.25 8.99 30.46
CA LYS A 569 -2.06 9.15 31.91
C LYS A 569 -2.38 10.58 32.35
N ALA A 570 -1.80 11.58 31.69
CA ALA A 570 -2.01 12.98 32.05
C ALA A 570 -3.48 13.41 31.86
N GLN A 571 -4.14 12.99 30.78
CA GLN A 571 -5.58 13.23 30.61
C GLN A 571 -6.41 12.52 31.70
N HIS A 572 -6.12 11.26 32.02
CA HIS A 572 -6.84 10.54 33.07
C HIS A 572 -6.75 11.23 34.44
N GLU A 573 -5.54 11.67 34.81
CA GLU A 573 -5.29 12.35 36.09
C GLU A 573 -5.98 13.73 36.16
N GLN A 574 -5.93 14.50 35.07
CA GLN A 574 -6.66 15.77 34.96
C GLN A 574 -8.18 15.57 35.04
N LEU A 575 -8.72 14.56 34.35
CA LEU A 575 -10.14 14.25 34.32
C LEU A 575 -10.67 13.73 35.66
N MET A 576 -9.86 13.07 36.49
CA MET A 576 -10.25 12.72 37.85
C MET A 576 -10.40 13.98 38.73
N VAL A 577 -9.40 14.87 38.72
CA VAL A 577 -9.39 16.09 39.55
C VAL A 577 -10.49 17.07 39.13
N ASP A 578 -10.66 17.31 37.83
CA ASP A 578 -11.75 18.17 37.34
C ASP A 578 -13.12 17.49 37.40
N GLY A 579 -13.16 16.16 37.29
CA GLY A 579 -14.38 15.37 37.50
C GLY A 579 -14.94 15.59 38.90
N MET A 580 -14.10 15.52 39.94
CA MET A 580 -14.50 15.81 41.33
C MET A 580 -15.10 17.21 41.49
N LYS A 581 -14.55 18.24 40.82
CA LYS A 581 -15.07 19.62 40.86
C LYS A 581 -16.47 19.75 40.25
N LEU A 582 -16.83 18.82 39.36
CA LEU A 582 -18.11 18.77 38.66
C LEU A 582 -19.08 17.73 39.26
N THR A 583 -18.66 16.98 40.29
CA THR A 583 -19.49 16.02 41.02
C THR A 583 -20.27 16.70 42.14
N ALA A 584 -21.55 16.32 42.29
CA ALA A 584 -22.47 16.84 43.29
C ALA A 584 -22.09 16.46 44.74
N THR A 585 -22.74 17.08 45.73
CA THR A 585 -22.67 16.65 47.14
C THR A 585 -23.42 15.35 47.37
N LYS A 586 -22.91 14.47 48.25
CA LYS A 586 -23.42 13.10 48.49
C LYS A 586 -23.56 12.28 47.19
N PRO A 587 -22.52 12.24 46.34
CA PRO A 587 -22.65 11.59 45.04
C PRO A 587 -22.77 10.07 45.18
N ASP A 588 -23.50 9.50 44.23
CA ASP A 588 -23.36 8.09 43.86
C ASP A 588 -22.30 7.90 42.75
N PHE A 589 -22.05 6.64 42.37
CA PHE A 589 -21.03 6.32 41.36
C PHE A 589 -21.37 6.89 39.96
N LEU A 590 -22.64 7.14 39.67
CA LEU A 590 -23.11 7.67 38.40
C LEU A 590 -23.00 9.20 38.37
N ASP A 591 -23.21 9.89 39.50
CA ASP A 591 -22.86 11.31 39.66
C ASP A 591 -21.36 11.54 39.44
N ALA A 592 -20.52 10.65 39.99
CA ALA A 592 -19.07 10.72 39.82
C ALA A 592 -18.64 10.42 38.37
N ARG A 593 -19.28 9.43 37.71
CA ARG A 593 -19.12 9.14 36.27
C ARG A 593 -19.44 10.38 35.44
N ASP A 594 -20.60 10.99 35.70
CA ASP A 594 -21.10 12.10 34.89
C ASP A 594 -20.27 13.37 35.12
N GLY A 595 -19.70 13.57 36.32
CA GLY A 595 -18.66 14.57 36.58
C GLY A 595 -17.41 14.39 35.71
N ILE A 596 -16.86 13.17 35.62
CA ILE A 596 -15.70 12.86 34.75
C ILE A 596 -16.04 13.06 33.27
N LEU A 597 -17.23 12.64 32.83
CA LEU A 597 -17.70 12.88 31.46
C LEU A 597 -17.89 14.37 31.16
N ALA A 598 -18.36 15.16 32.13
CA ALA A 598 -18.46 16.62 32.02
C ALA A 598 -17.08 17.29 31.96
N ALA A 599 -16.10 16.80 32.73
CA ALA A 599 -14.72 17.27 32.67
C ALA A 599 -14.11 17.06 31.28
N ASP A 600 -14.39 15.93 30.62
CA ASP A 600 -13.92 15.69 29.26
C ASP A 600 -14.61 16.58 28.21
N ARG A 601 -15.88 16.92 28.41
CA ARG A 601 -16.56 17.95 27.58
C ARG A 601 -15.91 19.33 27.75
N ALA A 602 -15.57 19.71 28.97
CA ALA A 602 -14.95 21.01 29.28
C ALA A 602 -13.50 21.11 28.79
N ASN A 603 -12.69 20.07 29.03
CA ASN A 603 -11.25 20.09 28.80
C ASN A 603 -10.87 19.70 27.37
N ASN A 604 -11.59 18.75 26.78
CA ASN A 604 -11.23 18.11 25.51
C ASN A 604 -12.33 18.24 24.43
N ASN A 605 -13.31 19.13 24.61
CA ASN A 605 -14.52 19.24 23.77
C ASN A 605 -15.32 17.93 23.61
N GLY A 606 -15.16 16.97 24.54
CA GLY A 606 -15.80 15.67 24.46
C GLY A 606 -15.10 14.66 23.54
N ALA A 607 -13.82 14.87 23.21
CA ALA A 607 -13.07 13.97 22.33
C ALA A 607 -12.96 12.52 22.87
N ASN A 608 -13.06 12.31 24.19
CA ASN A 608 -12.91 10.98 24.80
C ASN A 608 -14.21 10.35 25.27
N GLN A 609 -15.37 10.97 25.02
CA GLN A 609 -16.66 10.53 25.59
C GLN A 609 -16.89 9.02 25.42
N CYS A 610 -16.69 8.49 24.21
CA CYS A 610 -16.97 7.09 23.93
C CYS A 610 -15.92 6.12 24.50
N LEU A 611 -14.67 6.56 24.70
CA LEU A 611 -13.64 5.80 25.44
C LEU A 611 -14.00 5.70 26.93
N LEU A 612 -14.40 6.82 27.52
CA LEU A 612 -14.83 6.89 28.92
C LEU A 612 -16.11 6.08 29.14
N TRP A 613 -17.14 6.27 28.32
CA TRP A 613 -18.34 5.44 28.34
C TRP A 613 -18.04 3.95 28.18
N GLY A 614 -17.09 3.58 27.31
CA GLY A 614 -16.60 2.21 27.18
C GLY A 614 -16.06 1.64 28.50
N ALA A 615 -15.23 2.40 29.22
CA ALA A 615 -14.68 2.00 30.51
C ALA A 615 -15.76 1.85 31.60
N PHE A 616 -16.68 2.81 31.70
CA PHE A 616 -17.79 2.76 32.66
C PHE A 616 -18.76 1.62 32.35
N ALA A 617 -19.17 1.45 31.09
CA ALA A 617 -20.07 0.39 30.66
C ALA A 617 -19.48 -1.00 30.86
N LYS A 618 -18.18 -1.21 30.59
CA LYS A 618 -17.46 -2.46 30.90
C LYS A 618 -17.54 -2.82 32.40
N ARG A 619 -17.65 -1.82 33.27
CA ARG A 619 -17.76 -1.96 34.73
C ARG A 619 -19.20 -1.88 35.25
N GLY A 620 -20.21 -1.92 34.36
CA GLY A 620 -21.63 -1.93 34.73
C GLY A 620 -22.24 -0.54 35.00
N MET A 621 -21.54 0.55 34.69
CA MET A 621 -22.01 1.94 34.81
C MET A 621 -22.37 2.57 33.45
N GLY A 622 -22.93 1.76 32.54
CA GLY A 622 -23.38 2.16 31.21
C GLY A 622 -24.50 3.18 31.19
N ALA A 623 -24.91 3.61 29.99
CA ALA A 623 -25.80 4.74 29.80
C ALA A 623 -27.18 4.59 30.46
N SER A 624 -27.70 3.36 30.56
CA SER A 624 -28.96 3.04 31.23
C SER A 624 -28.82 2.58 32.69
N ALA A 625 -27.62 2.59 33.26
CA ALA A 625 -27.39 2.23 34.67
C ALA A 625 -28.09 3.25 35.59
N SER A 626 -28.59 2.79 36.73
CA SER A 626 -29.33 3.63 37.69
C SER A 626 -28.97 3.34 39.13
N SER A 627 -29.00 4.37 39.98
CA SER A 627 -28.85 4.24 41.43
C SER A 627 -30.19 4.43 42.15
N SER A 628 -30.40 3.71 43.25
CA SER A 628 -31.60 3.83 44.08
C SER A 628 -31.40 4.80 45.25
N ALA A 629 -32.51 5.28 45.84
CA ALA A 629 -32.50 6.09 47.06
C ALA A 629 -32.02 5.34 48.33
N GLN A 630 -31.56 4.09 48.19
CA GLN A 630 -30.95 3.26 49.23
C GLN A 630 -29.48 2.90 48.91
N ASP A 631 -28.82 3.69 48.05
CA ASP A 631 -27.46 3.47 47.54
C ASP A 631 -27.25 2.11 46.84
N GLN A 632 -28.30 1.55 46.21
CA GLN A 632 -28.19 0.30 45.44
C GLN A 632 -28.06 0.58 43.93
N GLY A 633 -27.06 -0.04 43.30
CA GLY A 633 -26.80 0.07 41.87
C GLY A 633 -27.57 -0.97 41.06
N THR A 634 -28.21 -0.53 39.97
CA THR A 634 -28.68 -1.38 38.88
C THR A 634 -27.70 -1.25 37.72
N PRO A 635 -26.93 -2.31 37.40
CA PRO A 635 -25.87 -2.22 36.41
C PRO A 635 -26.41 -2.23 34.97
N ALA A 636 -25.72 -1.52 34.08
CA ALA A 636 -25.93 -1.61 32.64
C ALA A 636 -24.60 -1.55 31.88
N THR A 637 -24.57 -2.10 30.67
CA THR A 637 -23.37 -2.21 29.82
C THR A 637 -23.54 -1.52 28.46
N ASP A 638 -24.62 -0.75 28.28
CA ASP A 638 -24.92 -0.02 27.06
C ASP A 638 -24.10 1.27 26.94
N LEU A 639 -23.81 1.67 25.70
CA LEU A 639 -23.18 2.94 25.37
C LEU A 639 -24.24 3.92 24.81
N PRO A 640 -24.05 5.24 24.96
CA PRO A 640 -24.93 6.23 24.35
C PRO A 640 -25.01 6.07 22.83
N ALA A 641 -26.17 6.41 22.24
CA ALA A 641 -26.39 6.33 20.79
C ALA A 641 -25.37 7.15 19.97
N THR A 642 -24.78 8.22 20.54
CA THR A 642 -23.70 9.01 19.93
C THR A 642 -22.39 8.26 19.73
N CYS A 643 -22.24 7.08 20.34
CA CYS A 643 -21.07 6.20 20.18
C CYS A 643 -21.29 5.10 19.13
N ARG A 644 -22.47 5.04 18.49
CA ARG A 644 -22.72 4.14 17.35
C ARG A 644 -21.78 4.43 16.20
N PRO A 645 -21.42 3.41 15.40
CA PRO A 645 -20.65 3.64 14.21
C PRO A 645 -21.49 4.34 13.15
N THR A 646 -20.82 4.97 12.19
CA THR A 646 -21.42 5.39 10.91
C THR A 646 -20.82 4.51 9.84
N ALA A 647 -21.63 3.66 9.22
CA ALA A 647 -21.27 2.92 8.02
C ALA A 647 -21.08 3.88 6.84
N ASP A 648 -20.06 3.59 6.04
CA ASP A 648 -19.78 4.18 4.74
C ASP A 648 -19.32 3.01 3.86
N ALA A 649 -20.15 2.64 2.88
CA ALA A 649 -19.92 1.54 1.96
C ALA A 649 -18.98 1.93 0.80
N GLY A 650 -18.59 3.21 0.71
CA GLY A 650 -17.77 3.76 -0.36
C GLY A 650 -18.47 3.73 -1.72
N GLY A 651 -17.67 3.55 -2.78
CA GLY A 651 -18.16 3.46 -4.15
C GLY A 651 -18.66 4.79 -4.74
N PRO A 652 -19.46 4.76 -5.82
CA PRO A 652 -19.85 3.56 -6.58
C PRO A 652 -18.63 2.83 -7.16
N TYR A 653 -18.74 1.52 -7.28
CA TYR A 653 -17.68 0.65 -7.83
C TYR A 653 -18.01 0.26 -9.26
N THR A 654 -16.97 -0.02 -10.06
CA THR A 654 -17.14 -0.52 -11.42
C THR A 654 -16.10 -1.59 -11.70
N THR A 655 -16.52 -2.69 -12.31
CA THR A 655 -15.65 -3.76 -12.77
C THR A 655 -16.15 -4.36 -14.08
N LYS A 656 -15.41 -5.31 -14.60
CA LYS A 656 -15.81 -6.18 -15.70
C LYS A 656 -16.32 -7.50 -15.15
N GLU A 657 -17.17 -8.19 -15.88
CA GLU A 657 -17.48 -9.58 -15.54
C GLU A 657 -16.22 -10.47 -15.63
N GLY A 658 -16.26 -11.63 -14.98
CA GLY A 658 -15.08 -12.46 -14.70
C GLY A 658 -14.10 -11.84 -13.67
N SER A 659 -14.21 -10.54 -13.36
CA SER A 659 -13.20 -9.77 -12.62
C SER A 659 -13.71 -9.22 -11.28
N ASP A 660 -13.32 -9.86 -10.18
CA ASP A 660 -13.69 -9.42 -8.82
C ASP A 660 -13.24 -7.98 -8.53
N VAL A 661 -14.05 -7.25 -7.76
CA VAL A 661 -13.72 -5.90 -7.29
C VAL A 661 -13.59 -5.86 -5.77
N ARG A 662 -12.60 -5.13 -5.28
CA ARG A 662 -12.42 -4.93 -3.85
C ARG A 662 -13.24 -3.72 -3.38
N LEU A 663 -14.14 -3.96 -2.43
CA LEU A 663 -14.91 -2.90 -1.77
C LEU A 663 -14.03 -2.21 -0.70
N ASP A 664 -14.40 -0.99 -0.30
CA ASP A 664 -13.69 -0.20 0.69
C ASP A 664 -14.66 0.52 1.64
N ALA A 665 -14.72 0.04 2.88
CA ALA A 665 -15.47 0.65 3.98
C ALA A 665 -14.60 1.51 4.90
N SER A 666 -13.39 1.91 4.48
CA SER A 666 -12.46 2.68 5.33
C SER A 666 -12.95 4.10 5.68
N GLY A 667 -13.96 4.63 4.98
CA GLY A 667 -14.69 5.84 5.37
C GLY A 667 -15.56 5.66 6.63
N SER A 668 -15.86 4.41 7.02
CA SER A 668 -16.70 4.11 8.18
C SER A 668 -16.06 4.58 9.48
N THR A 669 -16.86 5.17 10.37
CA THR A 669 -16.39 5.63 11.69
C THR A 669 -16.96 4.78 12.81
N SER A 670 -16.21 4.59 13.89
CA SER A 670 -16.70 3.90 15.10
C SER A 670 -16.19 4.57 16.37
N PRO A 671 -16.88 5.61 16.88
CA PRO A 671 -16.48 6.30 18.10
C PRO A 671 -16.51 5.37 19.34
N GLY A 672 -17.44 4.41 19.37
CA GLY A 672 -17.61 3.41 20.44
C GLY A 672 -16.57 2.29 20.50
N GLY A 673 -15.42 2.42 19.81
CA GLY A 673 -14.33 1.45 19.82
C GLY A 673 -14.25 0.61 18.54
N ALA A 674 -13.73 -0.61 18.64
CA ALA A 674 -13.50 -1.48 17.49
C ALA A 674 -14.80 -1.76 16.71
N ALA A 675 -14.74 -1.56 15.38
CA ALA A 675 -15.85 -1.82 14.48
C ALA A 675 -15.87 -3.29 14.04
N THR A 676 -17.07 -3.89 13.98
CA THR A 676 -17.36 -5.09 13.20
C THR A 676 -17.96 -4.69 11.85
N TYR A 677 -17.65 -5.44 10.80
CA TYR A 677 -18.13 -5.20 9.43
C TYR A 677 -18.75 -6.48 8.90
N ALA A 678 -19.97 -6.37 8.39
CA ALA A 678 -20.68 -7.45 7.71
C ALA A 678 -21.32 -6.90 6.43
N TRP A 679 -21.24 -7.63 5.33
CA TRP A 679 -21.74 -7.21 4.03
C TRP A 679 -22.86 -8.10 3.54
N ASP A 680 -23.74 -7.50 2.76
CA ASP A 680 -24.88 -8.06 2.05
C ASP A 680 -24.63 -7.84 0.55
N PHE A 681 -24.45 -8.91 -0.22
CA PHE A 681 -24.06 -8.85 -1.64
C PHE A 681 -25.21 -9.20 -2.60
N ASP A 682 -26.35 -9.74 -2.14
CA ASP A 682 -27.55 -9.94 -2.96
C ASP A 682 -28.77 -9.10 -2.57
N GLY A 683 -28.70 -8.37 -1.46
CA GLY A 683 -29.76 -7.49 -0.99
C GLY A 683 -30.89 -8.23 -0.27
N ASP A 684 -30.65 -9.43 0.27
CA ASP A 684 -31.65 -10.18 1.04
C ASP A 684 -31.85 -9.62 2.48
N GLY A 685 -30.90 -8.81 2.96
CA GLY A 685 -30.92 -8.16 4.27
C GLY A 685 -30.25 -8.94 5.41
N ALA A 686 -29.64 -10.10 5.17
CA ALA A 686 -28.99 -10.94 6.18
C ALA A 686 -27.62 -10.39 6.61
N TYR A 687 -26.86 -9.81 5.67
CA TYR A 687 -25.46 -9.36 5.82
C TYR A 687 -24.55 -10.49 6.34
N ASP A 688 -24.48 -11.59 5.61
CA ASP A 688 -23.67 -12.77 5.92
C ASP A 688 -22.73 -13.22 4.78
N ASP A 689 -22.71 -12.53 3.63
CA ASP A 689 -21.80 -12.81 2.50
C ASP A 689 -20.33 -12.64 2.82
N ALA A 690 -19.97 -11.52 3.46
CA ALA A 690 -18.58 -11.16 3.69
C ALA A 690 -18.38 -10.32 4.96
N THR A 691 -17.15 -10.28 5.44
CA THR A 691 -16.76 -9.51 6.64
C THR A 691 -15.47 -8.73 6.42
N GLY A 692 -15.25 -7.74 7.29
CA GLY A 692 -14.08 -6.86 7.26
C GLY A 692 -14.27 -5.58 6.42
N PRO A 693 -13.32 -4.63 6.51
CA PRO A 693 -13.46 -3.29 5.93
C PRO A 693 -13.17 -3.22 4.42
N GLY A 694 -12.86 -4.34 3.76
CA GLY A 694 -12.62 -4.34 2.32
C GLY A 694 -12.54 -5.75 1.74
N PRO A 695 -13.68 -6.47 1.66
CA PRO A 695 -13.78 -7.77 1.03
C PRO A 695 -13.67 -7.67 -0.51
N LEU A 696 -13.57 -8.82 -1.16
CA LEU A 696 -13.79 -8.94 -2.60
C LEU A 696 -15.27 -9.22 -2.85
N PHE A 697 -15.86 -8.51 -3.81
CA PHE A 697 -17.15 -8.81 -4.41
C PHE A 697 -16.91 -9.67 -5.66
N ASP A 698 -17.47 -10.87 -5.65
CA ASP A 698 -17.23 -11.94 -6.63
C ASP A 698 -18.50 -12.38 -7.39
N ARG A 699 -19.64 -11.71 -7.15
CA ARG A 699 -20.88 -11.88 -7.93
C ARG A 699 -20.79 -11.11 -9.26
N VAL A 700 -19.76 -11.44 -10.03
CA VAL A 700 -19.34 -10.79 -11.29
C VAL A 700 -19.45 -11.74 -12.50
N GLY A 701 -20.35 -12.72 -12.43
CA GLY A 701 -20.57 -13.70 -13.50
C GLY A 701 -21.60 -13.29 -14.55
N GLN A 702 -22.20 -12.11 -14.39
CA GLN A 702 -23.11 -11.43 -15.32
C GLN A 702 -22.80 -9.93 -15.20
N ASP A 703 -23.06 -9.17 -16.26
CA ASP A 703 -23.12 -7.72 -16.22
C ASP A 703 -24.27 -7.18 -15.31
N GLY A 704 -24.34 -5.86 -15.19
CA GLY A 704 -25.46 -5.17 -14.56
C GLY A 704 -25.06 -4.32 -13.36
N THR A 705 -26.03 -3.99 -12.51
CA THR A 705 -25.80 -3.16 -11.32
C THR A 705 -26.35 -3.81 -10.06
N TYR A 706 -25.44 -4.20 -9.19
CA TYR A 706 -25.72 -4.81 -7.90
C TYR A 706 -25.72 -3.73 -6.81
N THR A 707 -26.68 -3.80 -5.89
CA THR A 707 -26.66 -2.98 -4.66
C THR A 707 -26.08 -3.81 -3.55
N VAL A 708 -24.99 -3.35 -2.95
CA VAL A 708 -24.33 -4.03 -1.83
C VAL A 708 -24.58 -3.26 -0.54
N GLY A 709 -25.04 -3.97 0.49
CA GLY A 709 -25.22 -3.43 1.84
C GLY A 709 -23.97 -3.61 2.69
N LEU A 710 -23.62 -2.58 3.46
CA LEU A 710 -22.65 -2.65 4.55
C LEU A 710 -23.37 -2.45 5.88
N ARG A 711 -23.12 -3.31 6.86
CA ARG A 711 -23.49 -3.15 8.27
C ARG A 711 -22.24 -3.01 9.12
N VAL A 712 -22.06 -1.85 9.76
CA VAL A 712 -20.98 -1.60 10.72
C VAL A 712 -21.55 -1.62 12.14
N GLY A 713 -20.91 -2.36 13.04
CA GLY A 713 -21.36 -2.54 14.43
C GLY A 713 -20.30 -2.21 15.48
N ASN A 714 -20.74 -1.80 16.67
CA ASN A 714 -19.94 -1.78 17.89
C ASN A 714 -20.87 -1.97 19.12
N ALA A 715 -20.35 -1.81 20.35
CA ALA A 715 -21.12 -2.02 21.58
C ALA A 715 -22.29 -1.03 21.80
N ALA A 716 -22.36 0.09 21.08
CA ALA A 716 -23.49 1.03 21.10
C ALA A 716 -24.63 0.62 20.14
N GLY A 717 -24.39 -0.36 19.27
CA GLY A 717 -25.29 -0.80 18.20
C GLY A 717 -24.62 -0.78 16.82
N ALA A 718 -25.44 -0.89 15.77
CA ALA A 718 -24.99 -0.88 14.40
C ALA A 718 -25.66 0.24 13.58
N SER A 719 -25.05 0.55 12.45
CA SER A 719 -25.61 1.34 11.34
C SER A 719 -25.35 0.62 10.02
N THR A 720 -26.08 1.03 8.98
CA THR A 720 -26.02 0.44 7.65
C THR A 720 -25.88 1.52 6.60
N ASP A 721 -25.16 1.21 5.53
CA ASP A 721 -25.05 2.03 4.33
C ASP A 721 -25.05 1.12 3.08
N THR A 722 -25.25 1.68 1.88
CA THR A 722 -25.35 0.91 0.64
C THR A 722 -24.54 1.55 -0.47
N ALA A 723 -23.73 0.74 -1.16
CA ALA A 723 -23.04 1.12 -2.38
C ALA A 723 -23.60 0.38 -3.60
N THR A 724 -23.23 0.82 -4.80
CA THR A 724 -23.51 0.11 -6.05
C THR A 724 -22.23 -0.43 -6.65
N VAL A 725 -22.32 -1.64 -7.22
CA VAL A 725 -21.27 -2.25 -8.04
C VAL A 725 -21.84 -2.43 -9.44
N THR A 726 -21.31 -1.69 -10.41
CA THR A 726 -21.63 -1.89 -11.83
C THR A 726 -20.64 -2.87 -12.43
N VAL A 727 -21.13 -4.03 -12.85
CA VAL A 727 -20.38 -5.00 -13.65
C VAL A 727 -20.65 -4.69 -15.11
N THR A 728 -19.60 -4.59 -15.92
CA THR A 728 -19.68 -4.32 -17.36
C THR A 728 -19.34 -5.57 -18.16
N ASN A 729 -20.15 -5.84 -19.18
CA ASN A 729 -19.96 -6.93 -20.12
C ASN A 729 -18.54 -6.95 -20.75
N VAL A 730 -18.02 -8.15 -20.98
CA VAL A 730 -16.83 -8.49 -21.76
C VAL A 730 -17.17 -9.49 -22.88
N ALA A 731 -17.57 -8.96 -24.03
CA ALA A 731 -17.88 -9.69 -25.26
C ALA A 731 -17.08 -10.99 -25.51
N PRO A 732 -17.74 -12.07 -25.99
CA PRO A 732 -17.18 -13.41 -26.05
C PRO A 732 -15.96 -13.50 -26.94
N SER A 733 -15.08 -14.46 -26.64
CA SER A 733 -13.94 -14.84 -27.47
C SER A 733 -14.24 -16.09 -28.28
N VAL A 734 -13.71 -16.16 -29.50
CA VAL A 734 -13.87 -17.28 -30.44
C VAL A 734 -12.49 -17.78 -30.86
N ALA A 735 -12.32 -19.10 -30.94
CA ALA A 735 -11.17 -19.75 -31.53
C ALA A 735 -11.59 -20.87 -32.51
N LEU A 736 -11.08 -20.80 -33.75
CA LEU A 736 -11.41 -21.70 -34.87
C LEU A 736 -10.22 -22.59 -35.27
N THR A 737 -10.50 -23.84 -35.63
CA THR A 737 -9.51 -24.78 -36.19
C THR A 737 -10.16 -25.69 -37.23
N VAL A 738 -9.53 -25.81 -38.39
CA VAL A 738 -9.95 -26.71 -39.48
C VAL A 738 -8.87 -27.76 -39.72
N LYS A 739 -9.26 -29.03 -39.89
CA LYS A 739 -8.35 -30.17 -40.15
C LYS A 739 -9.02 -31.17 -41.11
N GLY A 740 -8.26 -31.74 -42.03
CA GLY A 740 -8.75 -32.80 -42.93
C GLY A 740 -8.09 -32.74 -44.30
N GLN A 741 -8.73 -33.33 -45.31
CA GLN A 741 -8.30 -33.23 -46.70
C GLN A 741 -9.12 -32.13 -47.40
N ALA A 742 -8.43 -31.08 -47.87
CA ALA A 742 -9.05 -29.99 -48.60
C ALA A 742 -8.99 -30.26 -50.11
N VAL A 743 -9.70 -31.32 -50.52
CA VAL A 743 -9.98 -31.68 -51.91
C VAL A 743 -11.50 -31.85 -52.03
N GLU A 744 -12.07 -31.70 -53.21
CA GLU A 744 -13.51 -31.92 -53.39
C GLU A 744 -13.92 -33.38 -53.09
N GLY A 745 -15.14 -33.57 -52.59
CA GLY A 745 -15.56 -34.82 -51.95
C GLY A 745 -14.78 -35.17 -50.66
N GLY A 746 -13.72 -34.42 -50.34
CA GLY A 746 -12.86 -34.59 -49.18
C GLY A 746 -13.52 -34.12 -47.88
N LYS A 747 -13.22 -34.84 -46.80
CA LYS A 747 -13.79 -34.57 -45.48
C LYS A 747 -12.90 -33.61 -44.68
N LEU A 748 -13.52 -32.54 -44.19
CA LEU A 748 -12.93 -31.56 -43.28
C LEU A 748 -13.68 -31.56 -41.95
N THR A 749 -12.94 -31.52 -40.84
CA THR A 749 -13.47 -31.32 -39.49
C THR A 749 -13.19 -29.89 -39.05
N VAL A 750 -14.25 -29.18 -38.70
CA VAL A 750 -14.25 -27.82 -38.15
C VAL A 750 -14.52 -27.93 -36.65
N SER A 751 -13.57 -27.50 -35.84
CA SER A 751 -13.64 -27.53 -34.39
C SER A 751 -13.28 -26.17 -33.81
N GLY A 752 -13.87 -25.82 -32.67
CA GLY A 752 -13.57 -24.55 -32.03
C GLY A 752 -14.09 -24.45 -30.60
N THR A 753 -13.71 -23.35 -29.97
CA THR A 753 -14.12 -22.99 -28.61
C THR A 753 -14.62 -21.55 -28.62
N VAL A 754 -15.79 -21.32 -28.04
CA VAL A 754 -16.28 -19.98 -27.71
C VAL A 754 -16.22 -19.86 -26.20
N THR A 755 -15.59 -18.81 -25.68
CA THR A 755 -15.35 -18.62 -24.24
C THR A 755 -15.67 -17.18 -23.85
N ASP A 756 -16.45 -17.02 -22.78
CA ASP A 756 -16.95 -15.75 -22.27
C ASP A 756 -16.70 -15.62 -20.75
N PRO A 757 -16.15 -14.50 -20.23
CA PRO A 757 -15.92 -14.32 -18.79
C PRO A 757 -17.19 -14.25 -17.93
N GLY A 758 -18.36 -14.02 -18.53
CA GLY A 758 -19.67 -14.10 -17.89
C GLY A 758 -20.11 -15.55 -17.69
N TRP A 759 -19.64 -16.22 -16.63
CA TRP A 759 -19.98 -17.64 -16.39
C TRP A 759 -21.46 -17.91 -16.02
N LEU A 760 -22.26 -16.86 -15.78
CA LEU A 760 -23.72 -16.91 -15.65
C LEU A 760 -24.44 -16.33 -16.88
N ASP A 761 -23.70 -15.77 -17.84
CA ASP A 761 -24.23 -15.21 -19.08
C ASP A 761 -24.73 -16.30 -20.04
N PRO A 762 -25.88 -16.09 -20.73
CA PRO A 762 -26.38 -16.96 -21.79
C PRO A 762 -25.50 -17.09 -23.06
N LEU A 763 -24.33 -17.72 -22.94
CA LEU A 763 -23.44 -17.96 -24.08
C LEU A 763 -24.02 -18.92 -25.14
N THR A 764 -24.06 -18.45 -26.39
CA THR A 764 -24.48 -19.18 -27.58
C THR A 764 -23.44 -19.06 -28.71
N ALA A 765 -23.52 -19.93 -29.73
CA ALA A 765 -22.69 -19.80 -30.92
C ALA A 765 -23.36 -20.33 -32.19
N THR A 766 -22.91 -19.81 -33.33
CA THR A 766 -23.33 -20.22 -34.67
C THR A 766 -22.13 -20.46 -35.57
N VAL A 767 -22.29 -21.31 -36.59
CA VAL A 767 -21.29 -21.56 -37.63
C VAL A 767 -21.91 -21.45 -39.02
N ASP A 768 -21.18 -20.85 -39.94
CA ASP A 768 -21.34 -20.95 -41.39
C ASP A 768 -20.16 -21.76 -41.90
N LEU A 769 -20.44 -22.89 -42.57
CA LEU A 769 -19.41 -23.81 -43.05
C LEU A 769 -18.89 -23.45 -44.45
N GLY A 770 -19.23 -22.27 -44.96
CA GLY A 770 -18.82 -21.78 -46.27
C GLY A 770 -19.89 -21.89 -47.36
N ASP A 771 -21.10 -22.35 -47.01
CA ASP A 771 -22.26 -22.43 -47.91
C ASP A 771 -23.21 -21.22 -47.78
N GLY A 772 -22.86 -20.24 -46.94
CA GLY A 772 -23.67 -19.05 -46.68
C GLY A 772 -24.84 -19.29 -45.73
N LYS A 773 -24.93 -20.48 -45.09
CA LYS A 773 -25.99 -20.82 -44.14
C LYS A 773 -25.42 -20.91 -42.72
N THR A 774 -25.80 -19.94 -41.91
CA THR A 774 -25.53 -19.95 -40.48
C THR A 774 -26.44 -20.93 -39.74
N VAL A 775 -25.86 -21.90 -39.03
CA VAL A 775 -26.55 -22.88 -38.19
C VAL A 775 -26.11 -22.76 -36.72
N PRO A 776 -27.00 -22.98 -35.74
CA PRO A 776 -26.63 -22.97 -34.33
C PRO A 776 -25.73 -24.17 -34.00
N LEU A 777 -24.66 -23.91 -33.26
CA LEU A 777 -23.75 -24.96 -32.80
C LEU A 777 -24.35 -25.73 -31.62
N GLN A 778 -24.33 -27.05 -31.70
CA GLN A 778 -24.56 -27.93 -30.55
C GLN A 778 -23.21 -28.37 -29.99
N GLY A 779 -22.99 -28.07 -28.71
CA GLY A 779 -21.72 -28.32 -28.02
C GLY A 779 -21.94 -28.67 -26.55
N GLN A 780 -20.85 -28.91 -25.83
CA GLN A 780 -20.87 -28.94 -24.37
C GLN A 780 -20.66 -27.50 -23.88
N LEU A 781 -21.67 -26.96 -23.20
CA LEU A 781 -21.59 -25.68 -22.49
C LEU A 781 -21.17 -25.93 -21.03
N GLU A 782 -20.05 -25.37 -20.63
CA GLU A 782 -19.54 -25.39 -19.26
C GLU A 782 -19.68 -24.00 -18.64
N ASN A 783 -20.70 -23.80 -17.80
CA ASN A 783 -20.93 -22.55 -17.07
C ASN A 783 -20.32 -22.66 -15.67
N GLY A 784 -19.04 -22.33 -15.56
CA GLY A 784 -18.30 -22.36 -14.30
C GLY A 784 -17.19 -21.31 -14.27
N ARG A 785 -17.03 -20.66 -13.12
CA ARG A 785 -15.99 -19.63 -12.92
C ARG A 785 -14.59 -20.19 -13.25
N PRO A 786 -13.74 -19.51 -14.04
CA PRO A 786 -13.85 -18.10 -14.45
C PRO A 786 -14.76 -17.81 -15.65
N ASP A 787 -14.95 -18.73 -16.59
CA ASP A 787 -15.50 -18.41 -17.91
C ASP A 787 -16.59 -19.44 -18.34
N ALA A 788 -17.69 -18.99 -18.94
CA ALA A 788 -18.56 -19.87 -19.72
C ALA A 788 -17.80 -20.34 -20.98
N THR A 789 -17.74 -21.66 -21.24
CA THR A 789 -17.09 -22.19 -22.43
C THR A 789 -17.98 -23.16 -23.19
N LEU A 790 -18.19 -22.89 -24.48
CA LEU A 790 -18.88 -23.75 -25.44
C LEU A 790 -17.86 -24.36 -26.41
N THR A 791 -17.72 -25.69 -26.36
CA THR A 791 -16.84 -26.43 -27.29
C THR A 791 -17.65 -27.21 -28.32
N PHE A 792 -17.19 -27.22 -29.57
CA PHE A 792 -17.86 -27.94 -30.66
C PHE A 792 -16.87 -28.58 -31.65
N SER A 793 -17.36 -29.60 -32.38
CA SER A 793 -16.68 -30.20 -33.53
C SER A 793 -17.73 -30.69 -34.51
N THR A 794 -17.66 -30.26 -35.75
CA THR A 794 -18.55 -30.69 -36.84
C THR A 794 -17.73 -31.05 -38.08
N ASP A 795 -18.28 -31.92 -38.91
CA ASP A 795 -17.67 -32.29 -40.19
C ASP A 795 -18.38 -31.59 -41.34
N THR A 796 -17.65 -31.26 -42.40
CA THR A 796 -18.16 -30.74 -43.67
C THR A 796 -17.43 -31.40 -44.84
N VAL A 797 -18.05 -31.34 -46.03
CA VAL A 797 -17.51 -31.78 -47.31
C VAL A 797 -17.86 -30.71 -48.32
N PHE A 798 -16.89 -30.27 -49.12
CA PHE A 798 -17.13 -29.39 -50.26
C PHE A 798 -17.21 -30.24 -51.53
N GLY A 799 -18.18 -29.93 -52.39
CA GLY A 799 -18.47 -30.74 -53.58
C GLY A 799 -17.75 -30.29 -54.84
N ASP A 800 -17.25 -29.06 -54.84
CA ASP A 800 -16.53 -28.40 -55.93
C ASP A 800 -15.25 -27.79 -55.34
N ASN A 801 -14.26 -27.55 -56.18
CA ASN A 801 -13.06 -26.83 -55.82
C ASN A 801 -13.37 -25.36 -55.44
N GLY A 802 -12.39 -24.66 -54.87
CA GLY A 802 -12.55 -23.22 -54.62
C GLY A 802 -12.02 -22.72 -53.29
N THR A 803 -12.44 -21.52 -52.89
CA THR A 803 -12.08 -20.95 -51.58
C THR A 803 -13.33 -20.64 -50.76
N TYR A 804 -13.59 -21.49 -49.77
CA TYR A 804 -14.73 -21.40 -48.87
C TYR A 804 -14.34 -20.66 -47.59
N THR A 805 -15.19 -19.73 -47.14
CA THR A 805 -14.94 -18.99 -45.89
C THR A 805 -15.80 -19.56 -44.77
N ILE A 806 -15.17 -20.25 -43.83
CA ILE A 806 -15.82 -20.79 -42.64
C ILE A 806 -15.84 -19.67 -41.59
N LYS A 807 -17.01 -19.33 -41.07
CA LYS A 807 -17.23 -18.26 -40.09
C LYS A 807 -17.93 -18.80 -38.86
N ILE A 808 -17.47 -18.45 -37.67
CA ILE A 808 -18.11 -18.76 -36.39
C ILE A 808 -18.39 -17.44 -35.68
N CYS A 809 -19.58 -17.32 -35.09
CA CYS A 809 -19.93 -16.20 -34.22
C CYS A 809 -20.34 -16.73 -32.85
N GLY A 810 -19.63 -16.28 -31.81
CA GLY A 810 -19.99 -16.46 -30.41
C GLY A 810 -20.81 -15.26 -29.94
N LYS A 811 -21.83 -15.50 -29.13
CA LYS A 811 -22.80 -14.50 -28.70
C LYS A 811 -23.29 -14.76 -27.26
N ASP A 812 -22.96 -13.83 -26.37
CA ASP A 812 -23.57 -13.46 -25.07
C ASP A 812 -24.99 -12.89 -25.27
N ASP A 813 -25.72 -12.49 -24.24
CA ASP A 813 -27.06 -11.91 -24.47
C ASP A 813 -27.03 -10.49 -25.10
N ASP A 814 -25.94 -9.76 -24.86
CA ASP A 814 -25.67 -8.37 -25.23
C ASP A 814 -24.97 -8.18 -26.60
N THR A 815 -23.85 -8.85 -26.87
CA THR A 815 -22.96 -8.60 -28.02
C THR A 815 -22.84 -9.78 -29.01
N GLU A 816 -21.82 -9.77 -29.88
CA GLU A 816 -21.48 -10.87 -30.80
C GLU A 816 -20.03 -10.67 -31.29
N THR A 817 -19.20 -11.71 -31.18
CA THR A 817 -17.83 -11.75 -31.72
C THR A 817 -17.74 -12.85 -32.76
N CYS A 818 -17.18 -12.56 -33.93
CA CYS A 818 -16.98 -13.57 -34.98
C CYS A 818 -15.50 -13.74 -35.37
N GLU A 819 -15.11 -15.00 -35.62
CA GLU A 819 -13.85 -15.37 -36.27
C GLU A 819 -14.16 -16.08 -37.61
N GLN A 820 -13.26 -15.96 -38.58
CA GLN A 820 -13.40 -16.62 -39.88
C GLN A 820 -12.05 -17.10 -40.43
N THR A 821 -12.06 -18.20 -41.16
CA THR A 821 -10.88 -18.71 -41.87
C THR A 821 -11.25 -19.12 -43.29
N ALA A 822 -10.33 -18.92 -44.23
CA ALA A 822 -10.48 -19.37 -45.61
C ALA A 822 -9.87 -20.76 -45.79
N VAL A 823 -10.60 -21.66 -46.44
CA VAL A 823 -10.14 -23.00 -46.81
C VAL A 823 -10.16 -23.10 -48.33
N THR A 824 -9.01 -23.36 -48.92
CA THR A 824 -8.88 -23.68 -50.34
C THR A 824 -9.03 -25.18 -50.54
N VAL A 825 -9.93 -25.58 -51.44
CA VAL A 825 -10.26 -26.95 -51.82
C VAL A 825 -9.73 -27.19 -53.22
N ASP A 826 -8.91 -28.22 -53.40
CA ASP A 826 -8.28 -28.59 -54.67
C ASP A 826 -9.16 -29.57 -55.50
N ASN A 827 -9.08 -29.48 -56.84
CA ASN A 827 -9.73 -30.36 -57.82
C ASN A 827 -9.12 -31.80 -57.86
N VAL A 828 -9.90 -32.79 -58.30
CA VAL A 828 -9.60 -34.20 -58.49
C VAL A 828 -10.07 -34.70 -59.89
N ASP A 829 -9.15 -34.71 -60.87
CA ASP A 829 -9.40 -35.10 -62.28
C ASP A 829 -10.39 -36.28 -62.53
N PRO A 830 -11.29 -36.19 -63.53
CA PRO A 830 -12.24 -37.24 -63.89
C PRO A 830 -11.58 -38.54 -64.37
N THR A 831 -12.13 -39.68 -63.95
CA THR A 831 -11.67 -41.02 -64.36
C THR A 831 -12.50 -41.59 -65.51
N VAL A 832 -11.86 -41.97 -66.61
CA VAL A 832 -12.52 -42.40 -67.88
C VAL A 832 -12.17 -43.84 -68.26
N ALA A 833 -13.14 -44.60 -68.78
CA ALA A 833 -12.95 -45.94 -69.31
C ALA A 833 -13.85 -46.26 -70.53
N VAL A 834 -13.30 -46.86 -71.58
CA VAL A 834 -14.04 -47.41 -72.73
C VAL A 834 -14.49 -48.84 -72.42
N ASP A 835 -15.76 -49.17 -72.66
CA ASP A 835 -16.29 -50.51 -72.47
C ASP A 835 -15.72 -51.50 -73.50
N LYS A 836 -14.85 -52.38 -73.00
CA LYS A 836 -14.22 -53.48 -73.74
C LYS A 836 -14.93 -54.83 -73.49
N SER A 837 -16.16 -54.83 -72.97
CA SER A 837 -16.94 -56.05 -72.66
C SER A 837 -17.27 -56.91 -73.88
N LYS A 838 -17.57 -56.27 -75.02
CA LYS A 838 -17.85 -56.93 -76.32
C LYS A 838 -16.59 -57.17 -77.17
N ALA A 839 -15.40 -56.87 -76.64
CA ALA A 839 -14.15 -57.05 -77.37
C ALA A 839 -13.72 -58.52 -77.39
N VAL A 840 -13.15 -58.97 -78.51
CA VAL A 840 -12.56 -60.30 -78.66
C VAL A 840 -11.06 -60.27 -78.39
N ASP A 841 -10.54 -61.36 -77.81
CA ASP A 841 -9.10 -61.53 -77.55
C ASP A 841 -8.39 -61.99 -78.83
N LEU A 842 -7.62 -61.08 -79.42
CA LEU A 842 -6.78 -61.30 -80.60
C LEU A 842 -5.30 -61.11 -80.26
N ALA A 843 -4.38 -61.43 -81.17
CA ALA A 843 -2.94 -61.29 -80.94
C ALA A 843 -2.54 -59.85 -80.54
N GLY A 844 -3.14 -58.83 -81.17
CA GLY A 844 -2.98 -57.41 -80.84
C GLY A 844 -3.78 -56.92 -79.62
N GLY A 845 -4.34 -57.82 -78.81
CA GLY A 845 -5.10 -57.52 -77.60
C GLY A 845 -6.62 -57.45 -77.79
N LYS A 846 -7.33 -57.02 -76.74
CA LYS A 846 -8.80 -56.88 -76.74
C LYS A 846 -9.25 -55.86 -77.78
N THR A 847 -9.98 -56.35 -78.78
CA THR A 847 -10.34 -55.59 -79.96
C THR A 847 -11.84 -55.69 -80.21
N LEU A 848 -12.51 -54.56 -80.40
CA LEU A 848 -13.92 -54.50 -80.77
C LEU A 848 -14.04 -54.85 -82.26
N VAL A 849 -15.01 -55.68 -82.62
CA VAL A 849 -15.22 -56.12 -84.01
C VAL A 849 -16.60 -55.67 -84.47
N VAL A 850 -16.64 -54.94 -85.59
CA VAL A 850 -17.84 -54.34 -86.19
C VAL A 850 -17.76 -54.47 -87.72
N HIS A 851 -18.77 -54.03 -88.48
CA HIS A 851 -18.73 -54.07 -89.94
C HIS A 851 -18.83 -52.70 -90.60
N ALA A 852 -18.21 -52.59 -91.78
CA ALA A 852 -18.29 -51.43 -92.63
C ALA A 852 -19.75 -51.14 -93.03
N GLY A 853 -20.19 -49.89 -92.90
CA GLY A 853 -21.55 -49.46 -93.23
C GLY A 853 -22.66 -50.02 -92.34
N LYS A 854 -22.35 -50.77 -91.27
CA LYS A 854 -23.31 -51.11 -90.20
C LYS A 854 -23.08 -50.17 -89.02
N LYS A 855 -24.18 -49.82 -88.34
CA LYS A 855 -24.15 -49.03 -87.10
C LYS A 855 -23.67 -49.90 -85.93
N ALA A 856 -22.66 -49.43 -85.22
CA ALA A 856 -22.08 -50.08 -84.04
C ALA A 856 -22.32 -49.23 -82.79
N GLU A 857 -22.70 -49.86 -81.68
CA GLU A 857 -22.91 -49.21 -80.38
C GLU A 857 -21.68 -49.42 -79.50
N LEU A 858 -21.06 -48.30 -79.09
CA LEU A 858 -19.80 -48.23 -78.36
C LEU A 858 -20.07 -47.46 -77.06
N ALA A 859 -19.75 -48.10 -75.93
CA ALA A 859 -20.10 -47.61 -74.60
C ALA A 859 -18.85 -47.26 -73.78
N GLY A 860 -19.00 -46.36 -72.82
CA GLY A 860 -17.93 -45.95 -71.91
C GLY A 860 -18.50 -45.38 -70.61
N ARG A 861 -17.64 -45.21 -69.62
CA ARG A 861 -18.00 -44.70 -68.30
C ARG A 861 -17.00 -43.66 -67.84
N VAL A 862 -17.52 -42.62 -67.19
CA VAL A 862 -16.76 -41.54 -66.59
C VAL A 862 -17.23 -41.36 -65.15
N THR A 863 -16.30 -41.19 -64.22
CA THR A 863 -16.60 -40.97 -62.80
C THR A 863 -15.73 -39.87 -62.23
N ASP A 864 -16.35 -38.95 -61.51
CA ASP A 864 -15.70 -37.81 -60.88
C ASP A 864 -16.13 -37.70 -59.40
N PRO A 865 -15.21 -37.54 -58.43
CA PRO A 865 -15.57 -37.26 -57.04
C PRO A 865 -16.22 -35.88 -56.83
N GLY A 866 -15.92 -34.91 -57.69
CA GLY A 866 -16.45 -33.55 -57.66
C GLY A 866 -17.86 -33.43 -58.25
N SER A 867 -18.35 -32.20 -58.29
CA SER A 867 -19.73 -31.84 -58.63
C SER A 867 -19.80 -31.12 -59.99
N ASP A 868 -19.02 -31.62 -60.95
CA ASP A 868 -18.59 -30.89 -62.14
C ASP A 868 -19.42 -31.17 -63.41
N ASP A 869 -19.49 -30.17 -64.29
CA ASP A 869 -20.13 -30.28 -65.58
C ASP A 869 -19.22 -30.97 -66.61
N GLU A 870 -19.59 -32.19 -66.95
CA GLU A 870 -18.70 -33.15 -67.61
C GLU A 870 -18.85 -33.17 -69.13
N LYS A 871 -17.74 -32.94 -69.84
CA LYS A 871 -17.67 -32.92 -71.32
C LYS A 871 -16.97 -34.14 -71.87
N LEU A 872 -17.76 -35.16 -72.20
CA LEU A 872 -17.33 -36.38 -72.86
C LEU A 872 -17.08 -36.12 -74.34
N THR A 873 -15.98 -36.68 -74.88
CA THR A 873 -15.60 -36.59 -76.29
C THR A 873 -15.15 -37.96 -76.81
N TRP A 874 -15.87 -38.46 -77.80
CA TRP A 874 -15.60 -39.71 -78.52
C TRP A 874 -14.85 -39.45 -79.83
N ALA A 875 -13.59 -39.89 -79.90
CA ALA A 875 -12.77 -39.81 -81.09
C ALA A 875 -12.82 -41.13 -81.88
N TRP A 876 -13.35 -41.10 -83.10
CA TRP A 876 -13.64 -42.32 -83.87
C TRP A 876 -12.45 -42.88 -84.66
N GLY A 877 -11.41 -42.08 -84.90
CA GLY A 877 -10.17 -42.51 -85.55
C GLY A 877 -10.26 -42.81 -87.07
N ASP A 878 -11.44 -42.72 -87.67
CA ASP A 878 -11.66 -42.95 -89.11
C ASP A 878 -11.69 -41.66 -89.97
N GLY A 879 -11.55 -40.50 -89.33
CA GLY A 879 -11.61 -39.18 -89.96
C GLY A 879 -12.99 -38.53 -89.95
N THR A 880 -14.01 -39.17 -89.36
CA THR A 880 -15.27 -38.50 -89.02
C THR A 880 -15.09 -37.56 -87.83
N PRO A 881 -15.91 -36.50 -87.68
CA PRO A 881 -15.83 -35.60 -86.53
C PRO A 881 -16.16 -36.31 -85.21
N ASP A 882 -15.44 -35.95 -84.15
CA ASP A 882 -15.66 -36.48 -82.80
C ASP A 882 -17.07 -36.17 -82.28
N THR A 883 -17.66 -37.11 -81.53
CA THR A 883 -18.96 -36.89 -80.88
C THR A 883 -18.76 -36.33 -79.48
N VAL A 884 -19.31 -35.15 -79.21
CA VAL A 884 -19.22 -34.47 -77.90
C VAL A 884 -20.56 -34.56 -77.17
N VAL A 885 -20.51 -34.95 -75.90
CA VAL A 885 -21.66 -35.02 -74.98
C VAL A 885 -21.35 -34.20 -73.75
N ASN A 886 -22.17 -33.18 -73.47
CA ASN A 886 -22.07 -32.40 -72.24
C ASN A 886 -23.10 -32.95 -71.24
N SER A 887 -22.67 -33.24 -70.02
CA SER A 887 -23.50 -33.74 -68.92
C SER A 887 -23.42 -32.78 -67.75
N LEU A 888 -24.46 -31.97 -67.57
CA LEU A 888 -24.51 -30.97 -66.49
C LEU A 888 -24.91 -31.61 -65.15
N VAL A 889 -24.52 -30.99 -64.04
CA VAL A 889 -24.91 -31.39 -62.68
C VAL A 889 -26.32 -30.91 -62.37
N ASN A 890 -26.61 -29.64 -62.72
CA ASN A 890 -27.87 -28.96 -62.38
C ASN A 890 -28.69 -28.54 -63.63
N PRO A 891 -29.02 -29.47 -64.55
CA PRO A 891 -29.65 -29.15 -65.83
C PRO A 891 -31.01 -28.43 -65.67
N PRO A 892 -31.30 -27.41 -66.49
CA PRO A 892 -30.62 -27.05 -67.74
C PRO A 892 -29.44 -26.07 -67.58
N ASN A 893 -29.10 -25.64 -66.37
CA ASN A 893 -28.04 -24.67 -66.13
C ASN A 893 -26.70 -25.38 -65.85
N PRO A 894 -25.57 -24.75 -66.17
CA PRO A 894 -24.28 -25.18 -65.66
C PRO A 894 -24.21 -25.07 -64.14
N ASP A 895 -23.34 -25.85 -63.49
CA ASP A 895 -23.01 -25.59 -62.09
C ASP A 895 -22.18 -24.29 -61.95
N PRO A 896 -22.35 -23.49 -60.88
CA PRO A 896 -21.53 -22.31 -60.67
C PRO A 896 -20.24 -22.69 -59.92
N ALA A 897 -19.08 -22.44 -60.53
CA ALA A 897 -17.78 -22.60 -59.90
C ALA A 897 -17.75 -22.06 -58.45
N ASN A 898 -17.23 -22.86 -57.51
CA ASN A 898 -17.38 -22.79 -56.05
C ASN A 898 -18.78 -23.22 -55.52
N SER A 899 -19.36 -24.28 -56.07
CA SER A 899 -20.63 -24.87 -55.66
C SER A 899 -20.51 -25.62 -54.32
N PRO A 900 -21.26 -25.24 -53.27
CA PRO A 900 -21.23 -25.96 -51.99
C PRO A 900 -22.06 -27.27 -52.02
N SER A 901 -22.64 -27.66 -53.17
CA SER A 901 -23.43 -28.88 -53.29
C SER A 901 -22.53 -30.08 -53.57
N VAL A 902 -22.74 -31.21 -52.87
CA VAL A 902 -21.93 -32.44 -53.05
C VAL A 902 -22.69 -33.40 -53.97
N GLN A 903 -22.30 -33.46 -55.25
CA GLN A 903 -22.96 -34.26 -56.29
C GLN A 903 -21.97 -35.05 -57.20
N PRO A 904 -21.24 -36.05 -56.67
CA PRO A 904 -20.30 -36.88 -57.42
C PRO A 904 -20.84 -37.44 -58.74
N ARG A 905 -20.02 -37.42 -59.79
CA ARG A 905 -20.40 -37.84 -61.15
C ARG A 905 -20.17 -39.33 -61.37
N ASP A 906 -21.15 -40.00 -61.97
CA ASP A 906 -21.06 -41.38 -62.45
C ASP A 906 -21.88 -41.51 -63.74
N LEU A 907 -21.22 -41.33 -64.87
CA LEU A 907 -21.81 -41.17 -66.18
C LEU A 907 -21.50 -42.38 -67.05
N ALA A 908 -22.53 -43.09 -67.49
CA ALA A 908 -22.41 -44.11 -68.54
C ALA A 908 -22.94 -43.52 -69.86
N ASP A 909 -22.11 -43.46 -70.89
CA ASP A 909 -22.48 -42.98 -72.22
C ASP A 909 -22.37 -44.09 -73.25
N THR A 910 -23.25 -44.08 -74.25
CA THR A 910 -23.25 -45.05 -75.35
C THR A 910 -23.53 -44.33 -76.65
N GLN A 911 -22.49 -44.22 -77.48
CA GLN A 911 -22.56 -43.58 -78.77
C GLN A 911 -22.58 -44.61 -79.89
N ALA A 912 -23.27 -44.27 -80.96
CA ALA A 912 -23.50 -45.21 -82.05
C ALA A 912 -22.97 -44.67 -83.38
N HIS A 913 -21.88 -45.28 -83.86
CA HIS A 913 -21.10 -44.83 -85.01
C HIS A 913 -21.22 -45.78 -86.21
N THR A 914 -20.90 -45.32 -87.41
CA THR A 914 -20.83 -46.15 -88.63
C THR A 914 -19.52 -45.89 -89.35
N TYR A 915 -18.64 -46.88 -89.33
CA TYR A 915 -17.39 -46.85 -90.07
C TYR A 915 -17.65 -47.22 -91.54
N ASP A 916 -17.42 -46.33 -92.50
CA ASP A 916 -17.76 -46.60 -93.92
C ASP A 916 -16.81 -47.60 -94.60
N LYS A 917 -15.52 -47.58 -94.23
CA LYS A 917 -14.47 -48.40 -94.86
C LYS A 917 -14.00 -49.51 -93.91
N PRO A 918 -13.86 -50.76 -94.37
CA PRO A 918 -13.33 -51.82 -93.53
C PRO A 918 -11.82 -51.67 -93.36
N CYS A 919 -11.36 -51.50 -92.12
CA CYS A 919 -9.97 -51.28 -91.72
C CYS A 919 -9.80 -51.52 -90.20
N LEU A 920 -8.64 -51.17 -89.65
CA LEU A 920 -8.37 -51.09 -88.22
C LEU A 920 -8.35 -49.61 -87.80
N TYR A 921 -9.07 -49.24 -86.74
CA TYR A 921 -9.18 -47.87 -86.22
C TYR A 921 -8.94 -47.81 -84.70
N ASP A 922 -8.65 -46.59 -84.24
CA ASP A 922 -8.37 -46.27 -82.84
C ASP A 922 -9.51 -45.42 -82.28
N LEU A 923 -10.26 -46.00 -81.34
CA LEU A 923 -11.36 -45.37 -80.63
C LEU A 923 -10.83 -44.72 -79.35
N GLY A 924 -11.09 -43.43 -79.15
CA GLY A 924 -10.79 -42.72 -77.91
C GLY A 924 -12.07 -42.25 -77.22
N LEU A 925 -12.07 -42.26 -75.89
CA LEU A 925 -13.01 -41.52 -75.05
C LEU A 925 -12.19 -40.63 -74.12
N SER A 926 -12.54 -39.35 -74.02
CA SER A 926 -11.99 -38.41 -73.06
C SER A 926 -13.11 -37.66 -72.35
N ALA A 927 -12.85 -37.22 -71.14
CA ALA A 927 -13.71 -36.36 -70.35
C ALA A 927 -12.92 -35.14 -69.87
N ARG A 928 -13.65 -34.07 -69.60
CA ARG A 928 -13.16 -32.80 -69.08
C ARG A 928 -14.34 -32.15 -68.38
N ASP A 929 -14.22 -31.97 -67.07
CA ASP A 929 -15.01 -31.06 -66.24
C ASP A 929 -15.02 -29.62 -66.80
N ASP A 930 -15.78 -28.72 -66.18
CA ASP A 930 -15.78 -27.31 -66.56
C ASP A 930 -14.61 -26.52 -65.95
N ASP A 931 -14.06 -26.95 -64.80
CA ASP A 931 -13.02 -26.25 -64.04
C ASP A 931 -11.59 -26.38 -64.64
N GLY A 932 -11.22 -27.52 -65.26
CA GLY A 932 -9.88 -27.71 -65.81
C GLY A 932 -9.33 -29.12 -65.95
N GLY A 933 -9.75 -30.06 -65.11
CA GLY A 933 -9.28 -31.44 -65.08
C GLY A 933 -9.64 -32.26 -66.33
N THR A 934 -8.97 -33.39 -66.50
CA THR A 934 -9.15 -34.24 -67.71
C THR A 934 -8.84 -35.72 -67.49
N GLY A 935 -9.65 -36.59 -68.12
CA GLY A 935 -9.42 -38.04 -68.17
C GLY A 935 -9.52 -38.60 -69.60
N SER A 936 -8.90 -39.76 -69.88
CA SER A 936 -9.07 -40.46 -71.17
C SER A 936 -8.71 -41.95 -71.16
N ASP A 937 -9.33 -42.73 -72.07
CA ASP A 937 -9.01 -44.13 -72.39
C ASP A 937 -9.19 -44.40 -73.91
N GLN A 938 -8.57 -45.48 -74.41
CA GLN A 938 -8.60 -45.88 -75.83
C GLN A 938 -8.86 -47.38 -76.03
N ALA A 939 -9.40 -47.75 -77.19
CA ALA A 939 -9.64 -49.13 -77.64
C ALA A 939 -9.33 -49.30 -79.14
N LYS A 940 -9.02 -50.53 -79.58
CA LYS A 940 -8.89 -50.87 -81.00
C LYS A 940 -10.22 -51.38 -81.57
N VAL A 941 -10.55 -50.97 -82.79
CA VAL A 941 -11.75 -51.40 -83.52
C VAL A 941 -11.37 -51.99 -84.88
N ILE A 942 -11.67 -53.27 -85.10
CA ILE A 942 -11.66 -53.90 -86.42
C ILE A 942 -13.01 -53.67 -87.08
N VAL A 943 -13.00 -53.10 -88.27
CA VAL A 943 -14.16 -52.95 -89.13
C VAL A 943 -14.02 -53.94 -90.28
N GLN A 944 -14.77 -55.03 -90.23
CA GLN A 944 -14.81 -56.05 -91.28
C GLN A 944 -15.60 -55.58 -92.51
N GLY A 945 -15.42 -56.25 -93.64
CA GLY A 945 -16.35 -56.15 -94.77
C GLY A 945 -17.72 -56.77 -94.50
N ASN A 946 -18.46 -57.05 -95.58
CA ASN A 946 -19.78 -57.71 -95.56
C ASN A 946 -19.87 -58.76 -96.69
N ALA A 947 -18.77 -59.45 -97.01
CA ALA A 947 -18.81 -60.47 -98.05
C ALA A 947 -19.59 -61.70 -97.56
N PRO A 948 -20.67 -62.14 -98.25
CA PRO A 948 -21.55 -63.19 -97.74
C PRO A 948 -20.96 -64.60 -97.85
N LEU A 949 -19.77 -64.75 -98.45
CA LEU A 949 -19.12 -66.04 -98.73
C LEU A 949 -17.61 -65.92 -98.57
N SER A 950 -16.99 -67.00 -98.09
CA SER A 950 -15.54 -67.16 -98.08
C SER A 950 -14.99 -67.27 -99.51
N LEU A 951 -13.73 -66.86 -99.67
CA LEU A 951 -12.99 -66.98 -100.92
C LEU A 951 -11.83 -67.96 -100.72
N LEU A 952 -11.63 -68.84 -101.71
CA LEU A 952 -10.49 -69.75 -101.77
C LEU A 952 -9.17 -68.96 -101.74
N ALA A 953 -8.12 -69.54 -101.16
CA ALA A 953 -6.78 -68.95 -101.16
C ALA A 953 -6.25 -68.63 -102.58
N ASP A 954 -6.69 -69.34 -103.63
CA ASP A 954 -6.39 -69.01 -105.03
C ASP A 954 -7.04 -67.70 -105.50
N VAL A 955 -8.26 -67.41 -105.05
CA VAL A 955 -8.94 -66.15 -105.37
C VAL A 955 -8.22 -65.00 -104.65
N TRP A 956 -7.83 -65.20 -103.39
CA TRP A 956 -6.99 -64.24 -102.68
C TRP A 956 -5.63 -64.05 -103.34
N TYR A 957 -4.97 -65.13 -103.80
CA TYR A 957 -3.71 -65.05 -104.54
C TYR A 957 -3.84 -64.15 -105.77
N VAL A 958 -4.87 -64.37 -106.61
CA VAL A 958 -5.12 -63.52 -107.79
C VAL A 958 -5.39 -62.07 -107.39
N LYS A 959 -6.18 -61.83 -106.33
CA LYS A 959 -6.48 -60.48 -105.81
C LYS A 959 -5.22 -59.73 -105.37
N TYR A 960 -4.31 -60.38 -104.64
CA TYR A 960 -3.06 -59.77 -104.19
C TYR A 960 -1.96 -59.72 -105.25
N LEU A 961 -1.97 -60.62 -106.23
CA LEU A 961 -1.01 -60.63 -107.36
C LEU A 961 -1.33 -59.56 -108.41
N THR A 962 -2.62 -59.37 -108.72
CA THR A 962 -3.09 -58.45 -109.77
C THR A 962 -3.61 -57.10 -109.24
N GLY A 963 -3.85 -57.01 -107.92
CA GLY A 963 -4.34 -55.82 -107.25
C GLY A 963 -5.73 -55.39 -107.74
N ASP A 964 -5.78 -54.20 -108.32
CA ASP A 964 -7.00 -53.40 -108.52
C ASP A 964 -7.99 -54.00 -109.53
N LEU A 965 -7.53 -54.90 -110.41
CA LEU A 965 -8.32 -55.51 -111.49
C LEU A 965 -9.43 -56.48 -111.01
N THR A 966 -9.65 -56.59 -109.69
CA THR A 966 -10.51 -57.60 -109.06
C THR A 966 -11.63 -57.02 -108.19
N GLY A 967 -11.85 -55.70 -108.23
CA GLY A 967 -13.03 -55.02 -107.68
C GLY A 967 -13.03 -54.70 -106.18
N LEU A 968 -11.93 -54.91 -105.45
CA LEU A 968 -11.83 -54.54 -104.02
C LEU A 968 -11.12 -53.20 -103.75
N GLY A 969 -10.22 -52.76 -104.62
CA GLY A 969 -9.43 -51.54 -104.40
C GLY A 969 -8.11 -51.81 -103.66
N LYS A 970 -7.01 -51.18 -104.10
CA LYS A 970 -5.69 -51.28 -103.42
C LYS A 970 -5.78 -50.94 -101.93
N GLU A 971 -6.40 -49.81 -101.57
CA GLU A 971 -6.52 -49.35 -100.17
C GLU A 971 -7.21 -50.38 -99.26
N ARG A 972 -8.24 -51.06 -99.79
CA ARG A 972 -9.01 -52.05 -99.03
C ARG A 972 -8.20 -53.31 -98.75
N LEU A 973 -7.38 -53.74 -99.71
CA LEU A 973 -6.44 -54.85 -99.51
C LEU A 973 -5.38 -54.46 -98.46
N ASP A 974 -4.83 -53.25 -98.50
CA ASP A 974 -3.89 -52.77 -97.48
C ASP A 974 -4.54 -52.70 -96.07
N CYS A 975 -5.81 -52.28 -95.98
CA CYS A 975 -6.59 -52.33 -94.74
C CYS A 975 -6.87 -53.76 -94.25
N TYR A 976 -7.13 -54.71 -95.14
CA TYR A 976 -7.28 -56.12 -94.76
C TYR A 976 -5.98 -56.70 -94.20
N LEU A 977 -4.82 -56.31 -94.76
CA LEU A 977 -3.53 -56.68 -94.20
C LEU A 977 -3.30 -56.07 -92.81
N LYS A 978 -3.72 -54.82 -92.54
CA LYS A 978 -3.71 -54.26 -91.17
C LYS A 978 -4.55 -55.08 -90.19
N ILE A 979 -5.75 -55.51 -90.60
CA ILE A 979 -6.60 -56.39 -89.78
C ILE A 979 -5.90 -57.73 -89.52
N VAL A 980 -5.33 -58.37 -90.56
CA VAL A 980 -4.59 -59.64 -90.40
C VAL A 980 -3.39 -59.46 -89.46
N GLN A 981 -2.58 -58.41 -89.63
CA GLN A 981 -1.41 -58.15 -88.79
C GLN A 981 -1.75 -57.85 -87.32
N HIS A 982 -2.92 -57.26 -87.05
CA HIS A 982 -3.39 -57.05 -85.67
C HIS A 982 -4.03 -58.31 -85.07
N SER A 983 -4.65 -59.15 -85.91
CA SER A 983 -5.44 -60.29 -85.43
C SER A 983 -4.63 -61.57 -85.25
N SER A 984 -3.65 -61.82 -86.12
CA SER A 984 -2.90 -63.07 -86.28
C SER A 984 -1.55 -63.05 -85.56
N ALA A 985 -1.28 -64.06 -84.72
CA ALA A 985 0.04 -64.23 -84.11
C ALA A 985 1.11 -64.71 -85.11
N VAL A 986 0.70 -65.35 -86.22
CA VAL A 986 1.62 -65.76 -87.29
C VAL A 986 2.03 -64.56 -88.14
N PHE A 987 1.10 -63.67 -88.47
CA PHE A 987 1.33 -62.57 -89.39
C PHE A 987 1.70 -61.23 -88.74
N SER A 988 1.58 -61.11 -87.41
CA SER A 988 2.17 -60.03 -86.62
C SER A 988 3.70 -60.18 -86.45
N GLU A 989 4.18 -61.40 -86.20
CA GLU A 989 5.54 -61.66 -85.70
C GLU A 989 6.35 -62.69 -86.50
N GLY A 990 5.71 -63.68 -87.16
CA GLY A 990 6.39 -64.86 -87.71
C GLY A 990 6.53 -64.91 -89.24
N VAL A 991 5.58 -64.34 -89.99
CA VAL A 991 5.53 -64.32 -91.45
C VAL A 991 5.05 -62.95 -91.91
N ASP A 992 5.94 -62.17 -92.52
CA ASP A 992 5.62 -60.80 -92.93
C ASP A 992 4.66 -60.78 -94.13
N VAL A 993 3.45 -60.25 -93.92
CA VAL A 993 2.43 -60.01 -94.95
C VAL A 993 2.09 -58.52 -95.13
N SER A 994 2.89 -57.61 -94.54
CA SER A 994 2.64 -56.16 -94.45
C SER A 994 2.43 -55.40 -95.76
N THR A 995 2.65 -56.05 -96.91
CA THR A 995 2.48 -55.46 -98.24
C THR A 995 1.85 -56.49 -99.17
N GLN A 996 1.12 -56.01 -100.18
CA GLN A 996 0.40 -56.87 -101.12
C GLN A 996 1.30 -57.89 -101.83
N GLY A 997 2.53 -57.51 -102.19
CA GLY A 997 3.50 -58.42 -102.79
C GLY A 997 3.96 -59.54 -101.84
N ARG A 998 4.07 -59.26 -100.53
CA ARG A 998 4.39 -60.27 -99.51
C ARG A 998 3.20 -61.19 -99.25
N ALA A 999 2.00 -60.63 -99.14
CA ALA A 999 0.76 -61.41 -99.04
C ALA A 999 0.56 -62.33 -100.26
N ALA A 1000 0.77 -61.83 -101.48
CA ALA A 1000 0.74 -62.63 -102.71
C ALA A 1000 1.76 -63.77 -102.69
N HIS A 1001 2.99 -63.52 -102.19
CA HIS A 1001 4.01 -64.55 -102.06
C HIS A 1001 3.62 -65.66 -101.07
N VAL A 1002 3.02 -65.32 -99.93
CA VAL A 1002 2.48 -66.31 -98.97
C VAL A 1002 1.28 -67.06 -99.56
N LEU A 1003 0.44 -66.38 -100.35
CA LEU A 1003 -0.71 -66.98 -101.03
C LEU A 1003 -0.33 -67.83 -102.26
N ALA A 1004 0.94 -67.91 -102.68
CA ALA A 1004 1.33 -68.67 -103.86
C ALA A 1004 1.20 -70.20 -103.67
N PRO A 1005 0.82 -70.99 -104.70
CA PRO A 1005 0.70 -72.45 -104.57
C PRO A 1005 2.04 -73.13 -104.24
N SER A 1006 2.06 -73.98 -103.21
CA SER A 1006 3.22 -74.80 -102.82
C SER A 1006 2.77 -76.21 -102.46
N LEU A 1007 3.11 -77.19 -103.31
CA LEU A 1007 2.59 -78.57 -103.20
C LEU A 1007 3.37 -79.48 -102.24
N PHE A 1008 4.53 -79.04 -101.74
CA PHE A 1008 5.49 -79.91 -101.02
C PHE A 1008 6.03 -79.34 -99.70
N ASP A 1009 5.61 -78.13 -99.29
CA ASP A 1009 6.05 -77.49 -98.04
C ASP A 1009 4.86 -77.32 -97.09
N ALA A 1010 4.86 -78.09 -96.00
CA ALA A 1010 3.76 -78.13 -95.04
C ALA A 1010 3.56 -76.80 -94.29
N LYS A 1011 4.62 -76.02 -94.03
CA LYS A 1011 4.47 -74.71 -93.37
C LYS A 1011 3.85 -73.69 -94.32
N LYS A 1012 4.30 -73.64 -95.57
CA LYS A 1012 3.70 -72.76 -96.60
C LYS A 1012 2.26 -73.15 -96.92
N ALA A 1013 1.92 -74.44 -96.87
CA ALA A 1013 0.54 -74.90 -97.06
C ALA A 1013 -0.40 -74.38 -95.95
N VAL A 1014 0.07 -74.36 -94.69
CA VAL A 1014 -0.67 -73.73 -93.58
C VAL A 1014 -0.73 -72.21 -93.76
N ASP A 1015 0.42 -71.54 -93.96
CA ASP A 1015 0.49 -70.07 -94.08
C ASP A 1015 -0.45 -69.54 -95.17
N ARG A 1016 -0.48 -70.19 -96.33
CA ARG A 1016 -1.37 -69.84 -97.44
C ARG A 1016 -2.85 -69.92 -97.04
N GLN A 1017 -3.28 -71.01 -96.42
CA GLN A 1017 -4.69 -71.21 -96.08
C GLN A 1017 -5.09 -70.37 -94.85
N LEU A 1018 -4.18 -70.17 -93.91
CA LEU A 1018 -4.37 -69.34 -92.73
C LEU A 1018 -4.51 -67.86 -93.13
N LEU A 1019 -3.67 -67.38 -94.05
CA LEU A 1019 -3.80 -66.04 -94.62
C LEU A 1019 -5.11 -65.90 -95.40
N GLY A 1020 -5.51 -66.90 -96.19
CA GLY A 1020 -6.82 -66.93 -96.85
C GLY A 1020 -7.99 -66.80 -95.86
N ALA A 1021 -7.92 -67.49 -94.72
CA ALA A 1021 -8.96 -67.46 -93.70
C ALA A 1021 -8.99 -66.10 -92.97
N TRP A 1022 -7.85 -65.53 -92.58
CA TRP A 1022 -7.80 -64.17 -92.01
C TRP A 1022 -8.23 -63.08 -93.00
N LEU A 1023 -8.01 -63.28 -94.30
CA LEU A 1023 -8.53 -62.38 -95.33
C LEU A 1023 -10.05 -62.54 -95.51
N ASN A 1024 -10.59 -63.75 -95.37
CA ASN A 1024 -12.04 -63.98 -95.31
C ASN A 1024 -12.66 -63.29 -94.09
N PHE A 1025 -12.00 -63.34 -92.92
CA PHE A 1025 -12.37 -62.57 -91.74
C PHE A 1025 -12.37 -61.06 -92.00
N ALA A 1026 -11.27 -60.49 -92.49
CA ALA A 1026 -11.20 -59.06 -92.82
C ALA A 1026 -12.25 -58.65 -93.86
N ASN A 1027 -12.60 -59.55 -94.79
CA ASN A 1027 -13.65 -59.35 -95.78
C ASN A 1027 -15.09 -59.48 -95.24
N GLY A 1028 -15.25 -59.91 -93.99
CA GLY A 1028 -16.54 -60.08 -93.31
C GLY A 1028 -17.31 -61.32 -93.71
N ALA A 1029 -16.60 -62.39 -94.11
CA ALA A 1029 -17.20 -63.69 -94.41
C ALA A 1029 -17.39 -64.59 -93.19
N PHE A 1030 -16.84 -64.20 -92.03
CA PHE A 1030 -16.95 -64.94 -90.77
C PHE A 1030 -16.99 -63.98 -89.57
N GLU A 1031 -17.87 -64.25 -88.61
CA GLU A 1031 -17.77 -63.66 -87.26
C GLU A 1031 -16.73 -64.41 -86.41
N PRO A 1032 -16.08 -63.78 -85.41
CA PRO A 1032 -15.11 -64.47 -84.55
C PRO A 1032 -15.65 -65.74 -83.88
N GLY A 1033 -16.91 -65.68 -83.43
CA GLY A 1033 -17.60 -66.78 -82.74
C GLY A 1033 -18.49 -67.66 -83.63
N GLU A 1034 -18.62 -67.34 -84.91
CA GLU A 1034 -19.39 -68.16 -85.86
C GLU A 1034 -18.73 -69.52 -86.05
N LYS A 1035 -19.53 -70.58 -86.17
CA LYS A 1035 -19.00 -71.92 -86.42
C LYS A 1035 -18.72 -72.11 -87.91
N VAL A 1036 -17.63 -72.79 -88.21
CA VAL A 1036 -17.23 -73.20 -89.57
C VAL A 1036 -17.08 -74.72 -89.65
N ASP A 1037 -17.18 -75.26 -90.87
CA ASP A 1037 -16.95 -76.69 -91.14
C ASP A 1037 -15.44 -76.99 -91.17
N THR A 1038 -14.99 -77.89 -90.30
CA THR A 1038 -13.57 -78.27 -90.21
C THR A 1038 -13.23 -79.65 -90.76
N ASP A 1039 -14.22 -80.52 -90.97
CA ASP A 1039 -14.00 -81.91 -91.42
C ASP A 1039 -14.44 -82.19 -92.87
N GLY A 1040 -15.31 -81.32 -93.42
CA GLY A 1040 -15.83 -81.35 -94.78
C GLY A 1040 -17.19 -82.03 -94.92
N ASP A 1041 -17.95 -82.23 -93.83
CA ASP A 1041 -19.30 -82.83 -93.86
C ASP A 1041 -20.44 -81.84 -94.19
N LEU A 1042 -20.10 -80.57 -94.47
CA LEU A 1042 -20.99 -79.43 -94.71
C LEU A 1042 -21.77 -78.94 -93.49
N LYS A 1043 -21.33 -79.28 -92.26
CA LYS A 1043 -21.88 -78.72 -91.01
C LYS A 1043 -20.83 -77.94 -90.24
N ALA A 1044 -21.26 -76.76 -89.79
CA ALA A 1044 -20.47 -75.89 -88.95
C ALA A 1044 -20.26 -76.49 -87.53
N ASP A 1045 -19.02 -76.85 -87.16
CA ASP A 1045 -18.70 -77.57 -85.94
C ASP A 1045 -17.99 -76.70 -84.88
N THR A 1046 -17.01 -75.89 -85.31
CA THR A 1046 -16.00 -75.22 -84.48
C THR A 1046 -15.99 -73.72 -84.73
N ALA A 1047 -15.90 -72.90 -83.68
CA ALA A 1047 -15.84 -71.45 -83.81
C ALA A 1047 -14.62 -70.99 -84.64
N PHE A 1048 -14.84 -70.08 -85.58
CA PHE A 1048 -13.88 -69.63 -86.57
C PHE A 1048 -12.56 -69.14 -85.97
N LEU A 1049 -12.63 -68.27 -84.95
CA LEU A 1049 -11.43 -67.78 -84.27
C LEU A 1049 -10.68 -68.91 -83.54
N THR A 1050 -11.39 -69.89 -82.98
CA THR A 1050 -10.78 -71.09 -82.37
C THR A 1050 -10.05 -71.95 -83.41
N VAL A 1051 -10.57 -72.07 -84.64
CA VAL A 1051 -9.88 -72.78 -85.74
C VAL A 1051 -8.58 -72.06 -86.11
N LEU A 1052 -8.65 -70.73 -86.29
CA LEU A 1052 -7.47 -69.90 -86.58
C LEU A 1052 -6.41 -70.01 -85.48
N GLN A 1053 -6.79 -69.77 -84.21
CA GLN A 1053 -5.87 -69.83 -83.07
C GLN A 1053 -5.23 -71.22 -82.90
N ASN A 1054 -5.98 -72.31 -83.14
CA ASN A 1054 -5.42 -73.66 -83.12
C ASN A 1054 -4.42 -73.89 -84.27
N ALA A 1055 -4.74 -73.45 -85.48
CA ALA A 1055 -3.83 -73.55 -86.62
C ALA A 1055 -2.57 -72.69 -86.42
N GLU A 1056 -2.70 -71.49 -85.86
CA GLU A 1056 -1.58 -70.60 -85.48
C GLU A 1056 -0.70 -71.22 -84.43
N LYS A 1057 -1.28 -71.78 -83.37
CA LYS A 1057 -0.53 -72.48 -82.31
C LYS A 1057 0.30 -73.63 -82.88
N VAL A 1058 -0.29 -74.47 -83.72
CA VAL A 1058 0.42 -75.56 -84.41
C VAL A 1058 1.46 -75.00 -85.40
N ARG A 1059 1.20 -73.87 -86.05
CA ARG A 1059 2.13 -73.24 -87.01
C ARG A 1059 3.33 -72.56 -86.34
N LEU A 1060 3.16 -72.02 -85.13
CA LEU A 1060 4.22 -71.36 -84.35
C LEU A 1060 5.04 -72.35 -83.53
N ASP A 1061 4.46 -73.48 -83.10
CA ASP A 1061 5.18 -74.52 -82.36
C ASP A 1061 6.30 -75.16 -83.22
N PRO A 1062 7.59 -75.05 -82.82
CA PRO A 1062 8.69 -75.67 -83.54
C PRO A 1062 8.71 -77.21 -83.44
N ALA A 1063 7.94 -77.82 -82.53
CA ALA A 1063 7.81 -79.27 -82.38
C ALA A 1063 6.77 -79.91 -83.33
N SER A 1064 5.91 -79.11 -83.97
CA SER A 1064 4.87 -79.59 -84.89
C SER A 1064 5.45 -80.39 -86.07
N SER A 1065 4.93 -81.60 -86.29
CA SER A 1065 5.36 -82.41 -87.43
C SER A 1065 4.77 -81.89 -88.75
N ALA A 1066 5.35 -82.31 -89.88
CA ALA A 1066 4.76 -82.04 -91.20
C ALA A 1066 3.32 -82.58 -91.33
N GLN A 1067 2.98 -83.67 -90.62
CA GLN A 1067 1.64 -84.26 -90.63
C GLN A 1067 0.62 -83.40 -89.84
N ASP A 1068 1.04 -82.78 -88.74
CA ASP A 1068 0.19 -81.87 -87.96
C ASP A 1068 -0.09 -80.59 -88.74
N LEU A 1069 0.94 -80.03 -89.38
CA LEU A 1069 0.82 -78.89 -90.29
C LEU A 1069 -0.11 -79.22 -91.48
N PHE A 1070 0.06 -80.35 -92.17
CA PHE A 1070 -0.85 -80.74 -93.25
C PHE A 1070 -2.29 -80.95 -92.77
N ARG A 1071 -2.51 -81.40 -91.53
CA ARG A 1071 -3.86 -81.51 -90.95
C ARG A 1071 -4.50 -80.13 -90.78
N GLN A 1072 -3.77 -79.16 -90.25
CA GLN A 1072 -4.26 -77.77 -90.12
C GLN A 1072 -4.49 -77.11 -91.48
N ALA A 1073 -3.59 -77.34 -92.46
CA ALA A 1073 -3.78 -76.85 -93.83
C ALA A 1073 -5.06 -77.44 -94.46
N LYS A 1074 -5.39 -78.72 -94.19
CA LYS A 1074 -6.65 -79.34 -94.64
C LYS A 1074 -7.87 -78.69 -93.98
N ILE A 1075 -7.86 -78.53 -92.65
CA ILE A 1075 -8.94 -77.87 -91.90
C ILE A 1075 -9.19 -76.46 -92.43
N LEU A 1076 -8.15 -75.64 -92.56
CA LEU A 1076 -8.24 -74.28 -93.13
C LEU A 1076 -8.67 -74.28 -94.61
N THR A 1077 -8.39 -75.35 -95.35
CA THR A 1077 -8.91 -75.51 -96.72
C THR A 1077 -10.43 -75.72 -96.70
N CYS A 1078 -10.99 -76.52 -95.78
CA CYS A 1078 -12.44 -76.65 -95.60
C CYS A 1078 -13.07 -75.28 -95.27
N VAL A 1079 -12.51 -74.54 -94.31
CA VAL A 1079 -12.98 -73.19 -93.93
C VAL A 1079 -12.95 -72.20 -95.11
N ASN A 1080 -11.95 -72.27 -95.98
CA ASN A 1080 -11.84 -71.37 -97.14
C ASN A 1080 -12.71 -71.75 -98.34
N VAL A 1081 -13.41 -72.89 -98.31
CA VAL A 1081 -14.38 -73.27 -99.36
C VAL A 1081 -15.71 -72.55 -99.11
N PRO A 1082 -16.26 -71.83 -100.10
CA PRO A 1082 -17.61 -71.28 -99.98
C PRO A 1082 -18.65 -72.39 -99.97
N LEU A 1083 -19.45 -72.43 -98.90
CA LEU A 1083 -20.71 -73.17 -98.85
C LEU A 1083 -21.75 -72.39 -99.67
N VAL A 1084 -22.46 -73.07 -100.58
CA VAL A 1084 -23.43 -72.47 -101.52
C VAL A 1084 -24.84 -72.50 -100.95
#